data_AF-A0A6P8R0E8-F1
#
_entry.id   AF-A0A6P8R0E8-F1
#
_cell.length_a   1.000
_cell.length_b   1.000
_cell.length_c   1.000
_cell.angle_alpha   90.00
_cell.angle_beta   90.00
_cell.angle_gamma   90.00
#
_symmetry.space_group_name_H-M   'P 1'
#
loop_
_entity.id
_entity.type
_entity.pdbx_description
1 polymer ?
#
loop_
_entity_poly.entity_id
_entity_poly.type
_entity_poly.pdbx_seq_one_letter_code
_entity_poly.pdbx_strand_id
1 'polypeptide(L)'
;MQRRKCLHHRPSLALDPAHSPPPLWELPPSPPLEGRGWRVSPNAAVNKRAGRKPLLVATGHHVNVRAHAPAPVLRPIPAPPAAAGRPRAAGTGCVRRTGGSGSGGKSASTFQYENRGSSLKVIGKASTFSFFGARQKQSKNFLNRSANMTPSEVTFQIHGTTLPGEVLAVCGSCDSLGDWKPQKAVVLKPDAKNCTLWKATIMLTTGVLVEYRYFKGLFLEPKTASDPCQVIVHKWETHLQPRSVNPLEHKCLINDGQFGKFGGVETVDSGWLTCQTEIRLRLHYSEKNPVSISKKKFKNSRFRVKLTLEGREEEEEDDDDQNKISTPLSKMSTTLEISLISDNEFKSRHSQPEFGYALQPDRWTEYSIHTMEPDNLELIFDFFEEDLSETVVQGDTLQGHVGTACLLSSTIAEHGRSSGILILPIMSRMSRQTIGKVRVDYLIIKPIEGYECDMKQSFSKYWKPRIPLDVGHRGAGNSTTTANLSKVRENTIASLKNAASHGAAYVEFDVQLSKDLVPLIYHDLTCCISMKKKHDAESLELFEIPVKELTYNQLQLLKLTHATALKLKDHPLSVTEDEASPSDHCPFPSLQTVLEALPEDVGFNIEIKWICHQKDGIWDGNLSTYFDMNSYLDIILKVILQNAGMRRIVISSFDADVCTGIRHKQNKYPVLFLTQGKSDAYPELMDLRSRSTPIAMSFAQFEDLLGINVHTEDLLRHPQYIKETKSKGLVFFCWGDDTNDPENRRKLREYSIDGLIYDRIYDWNPEQPNIFQVEQMERLKKELPAEMLRKCLCPINQFVCGSAFCMRSPSTVGAYGIDQQQQV
;
A
#
# COMPACT_ATOMS: atom_id res chain seq x y z
N MET A 1 -81.03 -3.11 7.84
CA MET A 1 -82.22 -4.00 7.74
C MET A 1 -81.83 -5.27 6.98
N GLN A 2 -82.45 -6.43 7.27
CA GLN A 2 -82.67 -7.64 6.43
C GLN A 2 -81.58 -8.15 5.42
N ARG A 3 -81.27 -9.46 5.27
CA ARG A 3 -81.58 -10.70 6.03
C ARG A 3 -80.81 -11.93 5.43
N ARG A 4 -80.66 -13.02 6.22
CA ARG A 4 -80.23 -14.43 5.88
C ARG A 4 -78.69 -14.64 5.78
N LYS A 5 -78.05 -15.60 6.47
CA LYS A 5 -78.11 -17.11 6.49
C LYS A 5 -77.42 -17.72 5.23
N CYS A 6 -76.54 -18.74 5.29
CA CYS A 6 -76.22 -19.71 6.38
C CYS A 6 -74.87 -20.48 6.19
N LEU A 7 -74.41 -21.16 7.27
CA LEU A 7 -73.64 -22.44 7.34
C LEU A 7 -72.09 -22.53 7.18
N HIS A 8 -71.57 -23.71 7.58
CA HIS A 8 -70.18 -24.16 7.87
C HIS A 8 -69.38 -24.57 6.58
N HIS A 9 -68.08 -24.97 6.57
CA HIS A 9 -67.22 -25.72 7.52
C HIS A 9 -65.69 -25.41 7.42
N ARG A 10 -64.92 -25.89 8.42
CA ARG A 10 -63.43 -26.06 8.43
C ARG A 10 -63.01 -27.28 7.56
N PRO A 11 -61.76 -27.40 7.03
CA PRO A 11 -60.62 -27.94 7.80
C PRO A 11 -59.24 -27.30 7.48
N SER A 12 -58.15 -28.06 7.60
CA SER A 12 -56.75 -27.60 7.77
C SER A 12 -55.70 -28.56 7.18
N LEU A 13 -54.47 -28.05 6.98
CA LEU A 13 -53.17 -28.76 6.96
C LEU A 13 -52.85 -29.82 5.86
N ALA A 14 -51.94 -29.46 4.94
CA ALA A 14 -50.78 -30.22 4.41
C ALA A 14 -50.02 -29.27 3.43
N LEU A 15 -48.74 -28.93 3.62
CA LEU A 15 -47.54 -29.69 3.20
C LEU A 15 -47.51 -30.09 1.71
N ASP A 16 -46.75 -29.34 0.88
CA ASP A 16 -45.56 -29.85 0.15
C ASP A 16 -44.68 -28.64 -0.37
N PRO A 17 -43.73 -28.68 -1.35
CA PRO A 17 -42.36 -28.22 -1.07
C PRO A 17 -41.81 -27.11 -2.01
N ALA A 18 -40.48 -27.08 -2.19
CA ALA A 18 -39.69 -25.96 -2.76
C ALA A 18 -39.83 -25.73 -4.28
N HIS A 19 -39.54 -24.50 -4.71
CA HIS A 19 -39.36 -24.12 -6.12
C HIS A 19 -38.18 -23.15 -6.33
N SER A 20 -37.52 -23.29 -7.49
CA SER A 20 -36.40 -22.48 -7.96
C SER A 20 -36.82 -21.07 -8.44
N PRO A 21 -35.90 -20.08 -8.48
CA PRO A 21 -36.19 -18.76 -9.07
C PRO A 21 -36.26 -18.82 -10.62
N PRO A 22 -37.13 -18.00 -11.26
CA PRO A 22 -37.27 -17.91 -12.71
C PRO A 22 -36.25 -16.95 -13.35
N PRO A 23 -36.03 -17.01 -14.69
CA PRO A 23 -35.10 -16.15 -15.41
C PRO A 23 -35.62 -14.72 -15.65
N LEU A 24 -34.70 -13.83 -16.01
CA LEU A 24 -34.98 -12.44 -16.42
C LEU A 24 -35.50 -12.36 -17.86
N TRP A 25 -36.15 -11.22 -18.15
CA TRP A 25 -36.86 -10.92 -19.40
C TRP A 25 -36.06 -9.92 -20.25
N GLU A 26 -36.06 -10.13 -21.57
CA GLU A 26 -35.43 -9.22 -22.54
C GLU A 26 -36.40 -8.09 -22.97
N LEU A 27 -35.84 -6.97 -23.43
CA LEU A 27 -36.60 -5.87 -24.04
C LEU A 27 -36.25 -5.72 -25.54
N PRO A 28 -37.24 -5.39 -26.40
CA PRO A 28 -37.02 -5.28 -27.84
C PRO A 28 -36.31 -3.95 -28.25
N PRO A 29 -35.62 -3.94 -29.41
CA PRO A 29 -34.87 -2.78 -29.90
C PRO A 29 -35.77 -1.68 -30.48
N SER A 30 -35.25 -0.45 -30.51
CA SER A 30 -35.88 0.73 -31.16
C SER A 30 -35.24 1.05 -32.53
N PRO A 31 -36.00 1.59 -33.50
CA PRO A 31 -35.53 1.79 -34.88
C PRO A 31 -34.72 3.08 -35.09
N PRO A 32 -33.94 3.18 -36.18
CA PRO A 32 -33.14 4.37 -36.52
C PRO A 32 -33.98 5.47 -37.20
N LEU A 33 -33.47 6.71 -37.19
CA LEU A 33 -33.99 7.83 -37.96
C LEU A 33 -32.87 8.59 -38.67
N GLU A 34 -33.00 8.72 -40.00
CA GLU A 34 -32.16 9.61 -40.81
C GLU A 34 -32.63 11.07 -40.71
N GLY A 35 -31.72 12.02 -40.97
CA GLY A 35 -32.01 13.45 -40.86
C GLY A 35 -32.61 14.08 -42.13
N ARG A 36 -33.20 15.27 -41.96
CA ARG A 36 -33.35 16.29 -43.02
C ARG A 36 -33.49 17.67 -42.39
N GLY A 37 -32.69 18.64 -42.85
CA GLY A 37 -32.63 19.98 -42.28
C GLY A 37 -33.47 21.03 -43.02
N TRP A 38 -33.80 22.12 -42.33
CA TRP A 38 -34.39 23.35 -42.88
C TRP A 38 -33.68 24.60 -42.30
N ARG A 39 -33.84 25.78 -42.93
CA ARG A 39 -33.06 27.01 -42.68
C ARG A 39 -33.94 28.26 -42.88
N VAL A 40 -33.56 29.38 -42.23
CA VAL A 40 -34.15 30.76 -42.34
C VAL A 40 -35.45 30.91 -41.52
N SER A 41 -35.60 31.68 -40.41
CA SER A 41 -35.25 33.09 -40.02
C SER A 41 -36.30 34.15 -40.48
N PRO A 42 -36.40 35.38 -39.90
CA PRO A 42 -35.84 35.98 -38.66
C PRO A 42 -36.84 36.77 -37.76
N ASN A 43 -36.39 37.23 -36.57
CA ASN A 43 -36.74 38.48 -35.81
C ASN A 43 -36.63 38.27 -34.27
N ALA A 44 -36.37 39.25 -33.39
CA ALA A 44 -35.70 40.57 -33.44
C ALA A 44 -35.41 41.07 -31.99
N ALA A 45 -34.70 42.20 -31.84
CA ALA A 45 -34.24 42.84 -30.57
C ALA A 45 -33.18 42.04 -29.76
N VAL A 46 -31.92 42.46 -29.52
CA VAL A 46 -31.25 43.75 -29.23
C VAL A 46 -31.25 44.15 -27.74
N ASN A 47 -30.09 43.97 -27.09
CA ASN A 47 -29.49 45.03 -26.25
C ASN A 47 -27.95 44.91 -26.22
N LYS A 48 -27.22 45.98 -25.89
CA LYS A 48 -25.73 46.06 -26.02
C LYS A 48 -25.04 46.61 -24.76
N ARG A 49 -23.91 46.00 -24.39
CA ARG A 49 -22.62 46.58 -23.88
C ARG A 49 -21.66 45.39 -23.64
N ALA A 50 -20.51 45.26 -24.32
CA ALA A 50 -19.27 46.06 -24.23
C ALA A 50 -18.58 45.94 -22.85
N GLY A 51 -17.34 45.45 -22.68
CA GLY A 51 -16.40 44.82 -23.63
C GLY A 51 -14.96 45.34 -23.50
N ARG A 52 -13.93 44.47 -23.61
CA ARG A 52 -12.50 44.84 -23.71
C ARG A 52 -11.68 43.74 -24.42
N LYS A 53 -10.63 44.14 -25.15
CA LYS A 53 -9.54 43.30 -25.72
C LYS A 53 -8.19 43.91 -25.31
N PRO A 54 -7.13 43.08 -25.25
CA PRO A 54 -5.86 43.39 -25.91
C PRO A 54 -5.66 42.42 -27.09
N LEU A 55 -5.36 42.86 -28.33
CA LEU A 55 -4.11 43.44 -28.86
C LEU A 55 -3.05 42.37 -29.19
N LEU A 56 -2.98 41.99 -30.48
CA LEU A 56 -1.74 41.53 -31.08
C LEU A 56 -0.84 42.74 -31.33
N VAL A 57 0.47 42.56 -31.15
CA VAL A 57 1.49 43.36 -31.83
C VAL A 57 2.48 42.37 -32.44
N ALA A 58 2.69 42.47 -33.75
CA ALA A 58 3.70 41.69 -34.47
C ALA A 58 4.77 42.64 -35.03
N THR A 59 6.02 42.43 -34.63
CA THR A 59 7.19 43.02 -35.27
C THR A 59 8.20 41.91 -35.50
N GLY A 60 8.31 41.43 -36.74
CA GLY A 60 9.30 40.45 -37.14
C GLY A 60 10.61 41.12 -37.55
N HIS A 61 11.73 40.42 -37.34
CA HIS A 61 12.97 40.63 -38.09
C HIS A 61 13.46 39.25 -38.55
N HIS A 62 13.72 39.12 -39.85
CA HIS A 62 14.20 37.87 -40.44
C HIS A 62 15.70 37.67 -40.18
N VAL A 63 16.06 36.51 -39.64
CA VAL A 63 17.40 35.93 -39.82
C VAL A 63 17.22 34.52 -40.36
N ASN A 64 17.84 34.22 -41.50
CA ASN A 64 17.79 32.89 -42.11
C ASN A 64 18.66 31.91 -41.31
N VAL A 65 18.07 30.81 -40.84
CA VAL A 65 18.80 29.62 -40.37
C VAL A 65 18.38 28.45 -41.24
N ARG A 66 19.34 27.81 -41.91
CA ARG A 66 19.10 26.58 -42.69
C ARG A 66 18.82 25.41 -41.75
N ALA A 67 17.98 24.47 -42.20
CA ALA A 67 17.80 23.20 -41.52
C ALA A 67 19.14 22.44 -41.44
N HIS A 68 19.52 22.00 -40.24
CA HIS A 68 20.60 21.03 -40.06
C HIS A 68 20.07 19.60 -40.25
N ALA A 69 20.82 18.79 -40.97
CA ALA A 69 20.51 17.38 -41.19
C ALA A 69 20.81 16.53 -39.92
N PRO A 70 20.12 15.39 -39.72
CA PRO A 70 20.41 14.49 -38.61
C PRO A 70 21.81 13.86 -38.72
N ALA A 71 22.45 13.60 -37.57
CA ALA A 71 23.76 12.99 -37.49
C ALA A 71 23.73 11.49 -37.93
N PRO A 72 24.84 10.96 -38.48
CA PRO A 72 24.86 9.62 -39.07
C PRO A 72 24.96 8.48 -38.03
N VAL A 73 24.42 7.32 -38.41
CA VAL A 73 24.45 6.08 -37.64
C VAL A 73 25.87 5.50 -37.56
N LEU A 74 26.35 5.26 -36.33
CA LEU A 74 27.56 4.46 -36.09
C LEU A 74 27.31 2.99 -36.45
N ARG A 75 28.21 2.40 -37.24
CA ARG A 75 28.18 0.97 -37.60
C ARG A 75 29.08 0.14 -36.66
N PRO A 76 28.81 -1.17 -36.47
CA PRO A 76 29.67 -2.04 -35.67
C PRO A 76 31.08 -2.20 -36.24
N ILE A 77 32.04 -2.42 -35.36
CA ILE A 77 33.44 -2.75 -35.70
C ILE A 77 33.53 -4.24 -36.10
N PRO A 78 34.23 -4.61 -37.19
CA PRO A 78 34.36 -6.00 -37.61
C PRO A 78 35.37 -6.79 -36.76
N ALA A 79 35.13 -8.09 -36.59
CA ALA A 79 36.07 -9.03 -36.00
C ALA A 79 37.25 -9.35 -36.95
N PRO A 80 38.45 -9.68 -36.43
CA PRO A 80 39.61 -10.04 -37.25
C PRO A 80 39.46 -11.43 -37.91
N PRO A 81 40.09 -11.67 -39.07
CA PRO A 81 39.95 -12.92 -39.82
C PRO A 81 40.82 -14.06 -39.25
N ALA A 82 40.38 -15.30 -39.44
CA ALA A 82 41.12 -16.51 -39.08
C ALA A 82 42.22 -16.85 -40.10
N ALA A 83 43.36 -17.35 -39.61
CA ALA A 83 44.40 -17.99 -40.42
C ALA A 83 44.29 -19.53 -40.29
N ALA A 84 44.60 -20.26 -41.38
CA ALA A 84 44.38 -21.71 -41.45
C ALA A 84 45.58 -22.54 -40.98
N GLY A 85 45.32 -23.69 -40.33
CA GLY A 85 46.36 -24.60 -39.83
C GLY A 85 45.83 -26.00 -39.44
N ARG A 86 45.69 -26.89 -40.42
CA ARG A 86 45.47 -28.35 -40.24
C ARG A 86 46.85 -29.06 -40.11
N PRO A 87 46.95 -30.34 -39.66
CA PRO A 87 46.01 -31.17 -38.88
C PRO A 87 46.70 -32.11 -37.82
N ARG A 88 45.90 -33.07 -37.30
CA ARG A 88 46.24 -34.48 -36.92
C ARG A 88 46.71 -34.84 -35.49
N ALA A 89 46.47 -36.13 -35.23
CA ALA A 89 47.05 -37.04 -34.22
C ALA A 89 46.40 -37.10 -32.82
N ALA A 90 45.61 -38.17 -32.67
CA ALA A 90 45.20 -38.88 -31.47
C ALA A 90 46.25 -39.00 -30.34
N GLY A 91 45.77 -39.18 -29.11
CA GLY A 91 46.62 -39.54 -27.95
C GLY A 91 45.80 -39.82 -26.68
N THR A 92 45.60 -41.09 -26.38
CA THR A 92 45.14 -41.60 -25.07
C THR A 92 46.14 -41.24 -23.96
N GLY A 93 45.67 -40.98 -22.73
CA GLY A 93 46.60 -40.76 -21.60
C GLY A 93 45.95 -40.37 -20.27
N CYS A 94 45.61 -41.35 -19.43
CA CYS A 94 45.10 -41.15 -18.07
C CYS A 94 46.25 -41.08 -17.04
N VAL A 95 45.91 -40.70 -15.79
CA VAL A 95 46.67 -40.90 -14.53
C VAL A 95 47.75 -39.87 -14.12
N ARG A 96 47.35 -39.01 -13.17
CA ARG A 96 47.98 -38.62 -11.88
C ARG A 96 49.52 -38.46 -11.70
N ARG A 97 49.82 -37.47 -10.83
CA ARG A 97 50.68 -37.49 -9.61
C ARG A 97 52.05 -36.76 -9.60
N THR A 98 52.04 -35.62 -8.91
CA THR A 98 52.94 -35.20 -7.80
C THR A 98 54.47 -35.23 -7.95
N GLY A 99 55.07 -34.03 -7.79
CA GLY A 99 56.45 -33.82 -7.29
C GLY A 99 57.55 -33.92 -8.35
N GLY A 100 58.69 -33.24 -8.19
CA GLY A 100 59.07 -32.30 -7.12
C GLY A 100 60.59 -32.10 -7.07
N SER A 101 61.05 -30.99 -6.46
CA SER A 101 62.46 -30.54 -6.39
C SER A 101 63.11 -30.13 -7.75
N GLY A 102 64.11 -29.24 -7.77
CA GLY A 102 64.53 -28.34 -6.69
C GLY A 102 65.90 -27.66 -6.86
N SER A 103 66.11 -26.66 -6.00
CA SER A 103 67.37 -25.94 -5.69
C SER A 103 67.88 -24.89 -6.70
N GLY A 104 68.45 -23.76 -6.24
CA GLY A 104 68.51 -23.29 -4.84
C GLY A 104 69.44 -22.08 -4.61
N GLY A 105 69.53 -21.62 -3.35
CA GLY A 105 70.55 -20.63 -2.95
C GLY A 105 70.37 -20.00 -1.56
N LYS A 106 71.25 -20.36 -0.61
CA LYS A 106 71.76 -19.56 0.55
C LYS A 106 70.72 -19.04 1.58
N SER A 107 70.58 -19.61 2.80
CA SER A 107 71.47 -19.60 4.00
C SER A 107 71.45 -18.29 4.83
N ALA A 108 71.29 -18.26 6.17
CA ALA A 108 70.99 -19.31 7.16
C ALA A 108 70.58 -18.72 8.56
N SER A 109 69.91 -19.55 9.39
CA SER A 109 70.05 -19.76 10.87
C SER A 109 70.02 -18.59 11.91
N THR A 110 69.53 -18.74 13.16
CA THR A 110 68.71 -19.79 13.84
C THR A 110 68.22 -19.31 15.24
N PHE A 111 66.90 -19.43 15.49
CA PHE A 111 66.15 -19.66 16.77
C PHE A 111 66.19 -18.72 18.02
N GLN A 112 64.96 -18.56 18.58
CA GLN A 112 64.52 -18.61 20.00
C GLN A 112 64.22 -17.36 20.87
N TYR A 113 63.03 -17.45 21.51
CA TYR A 113 62.54 -16.97 22.82
C TYR A 113 62.15 -15.50 23.15
N GLU A 114 61.03 -15.44 23.90
CA GLU A 114 60.61 -14.53 25.00
C GLU A 114 60.21 -13.04 24.84
N ASN A 115 58.89 -12.81 24.96
CA ASN A 115 58.12 -11.97 25.91
C ASN A 115 58.81 -10.91 26.84
N ARG A 116 58.01 -9.89 27.25
CA ARG A 116 58.28 -8.75 28.18
C ARG A 116 59.07 -7.55 27.57
N GLY A 117 58.91 -6.29 28.03
CA GLY A 117 57.86 -5.71 28.90
C GLY A 117 58.19 -4.36 29.58
N SER A 118 57.21 -3.43 29.57
CA SER A 118 56.89 -2.38 30.58
C SER A 118 57.88 -1.27 31.03
N SER A 119 57.44 0.00 30.92
CA SER A 119 57.48 1.07 31.97
C SER A 119 56.72 2.34 31.50
N LEU A 120 55.66 2.82 32.18
CA LEU A 120 55.66 3.77 33.33
C LEU A 120 56.21 5.16 32.92
N LYS A 121 55.47 6.29 32.92
CA LYS A 121 54.53 6.90 33.92
C LYS A 121 53.80 8.14 33.26
N VAL A 122 52.77 8.85 33.76
CA VAL A 122 51.90 8.89 34.97
C VAL A 122 50.60 9.75 34.72
N ILE A 123 49.57 9.69 35.61
CA ILE A 123 48.42 10.62 35.87
C ILE A 123 47.53 11.12 34.69
N GLY A 124 46.21 10.92 34.80
CA GLY A 124 45.17 11.71 34.09
C GLY A 124 43.73 11.18 34.28
N LYS A 125 42.89 11.84 35.11
CA LYS A 125 41.52 11.37 35.46
C LYS A 125 40.49 11.61 34.34
N ALA A 126 39.58 10.66 34.13
CA ALA A 126 38.19 10.90 33.72
C ALA A 126 37.29 9.78 34.30
N SER A 127 36.03 10.06 34.62
CA SER A 127 35.18 9.18 35.44
C SER A 127 33.83 8.84 34.78
N THR A 128 33.56 7.55 34.58
CA THR A 128 32.22 7.04 34.27
C THR A 128 31.44 6.79 35.56
N PHE A 129 30.39 7.57 35.81
CA PHE A 129 29.50 7.36 36.95
C PHE A 129 28.32 6.45 36.57
N SER A 130 28.33 5.22 37.10
CA SER A 130 27.17 4.34 37.07
C SER A 130 26.23 4.65 38.24
N PHE A 131 24.94 4.87 37.95
CA PHE A 131 23.90 5.02 38.98
C PHE A 131 22.72 4.06 38.76
N PHE A 132 22.99 2.77 38.94
CA PHE A 132 21.93 1.82 39.30
C PHE A 132 21.71 1.88 40.81
N GLY A 133 20.65 2.56 41.26
CA GLY A 133 20.43 2.83 42.69
C GLY A 133 18.97 2.97 43.09
N ALA A 134 18.52 2.08 43.98
CA ALA A 134 17.40 2.29 44.91
C ALA A 134 15.99 2.66 44.37
N ARG A 135 15.38 1.81 43.53
CA ARG A 135 13.91 1.59 43.62
C ARG A 135 13.40 0.16 43.31
N GLN A 136 14.22 -0.86 43.61
CA GLN A 136 13.86 -2.28 43.40
C GLN A 136 13.90 -3.12 44.70
N LYS A 137 13.35 -2.59 45.81
CA LYS A 137 13.25 -3.28 47.12
C LYS A 137 11.86 -3.17 47.78
N GLN A 138 10.78 -3.24 47.00
CA GLN A 138 9.42 -3.40 47.57
C GLN A 138 8.44 -4.23 46.71
N SER A 139 8.94 -5.24 45.99
CA SER A 139 8.11 -6.22 45.25
C SER A 139 8.58 -7.68 45.34
N LYS A 140 9.71 -7.97 46.00
CA LYS A 140 10.35 -9.30 46.00
C LYS A 140 9.80 -10.31 47.02
N ASN A 141 8.63 -10.06 47.62
CA ASN A 141 7.96 -10.99 48.56
C ASN A 141 6.60 -11.54 48.06
N PHE A 142 6.24 -11.35 46.78
CA PHE A 142 4.96 -11.87 46.23
C PHE A 142 5.09 -12.78 44.99
N LEU A 143 6.30 -13.02 44.49
CA LEU A 143 6.57 -14.02 43.45
C LEU A 143 7.61 -15.02 43.93
N ASN A 144 7.17 -15.93 44.81
CA ASN A 144 7.84 -17.22 45.01
C ASN A 144 6.85 -18.34 45.35
N ARG A 145 5.75 -18.39 44.59
CA ARG A 145 5.06 -19.65 44.32
C ARG A 145 5.61 -20.17 43.00
N SER A 146 6.33 -21.28 43.03
CA SER A 146 6.48 -22.14 41.85
C SER A 146 5.10 -22.73 41.55
N ALA A 147 4.31 -22.04 40.73
CA ALA A 147 3.13 -22.64 40.14
C ALA A 147 3.63 -23.79 39.26
N ASN A 148 3.29 -25.03 39.63
CA ASN A 148 3.47 -26.15 38.71
C ASN A 148 2.68 -25.80 37.46
N MET A 149 3.35 -25.65 36.31
CA MET A 149 2.70 -25.43 35.02
C MET A 149 1.99 -26.72 34.62
N THR A 150 0.80 -26.94 35.17
CA THR A 150 -0.02 -28.10 34.84
C THR A 150 -0.51 -27.93 33.40
N PRO A 151 -0.25 -28.90 32.52
CA PRO A 151 -0.78 -28.86 31.17
C PRO A 151 -2.30 -29.12 31.21
N SER A 152 -3.02 -28.44 30.32
CA SER A 152 -4.44 -28.57 30.06
C SER A 152 -4.62 -28.97 28.60
N GLU A 153 -5.37 -30.04 28.36
CA GLU A 153 -5.70 -30.52 27.01
C GLU A 153 -6.91 -29.73 26.48
N VAL A 154 -6.66 -28.75 25.62
CA VAL A 154 -7.70 -27.85 25.10
C VAL A 154 -8.06 -28.24 23.68
N THR A 155 -9.28 -28.72 23.49
CA THR A 155 -9.86 -29.01 22.18
C THR A 155 -10.61 -27.81 21.67
N PHE A 156 -10.09 -27.19 20.60
CA PHE A 156 -10.74 -26.14 19.84
C PHE A 156 -11.65 -26.76 18.79
N GLN A 157 -12.84 -26.19 18.61
CA GLN A 157 -13.86 -26.65 17.68
C GLN A 157 -14.54 -25.44 17.02
N ILE A 158 -14.56 -25.40 15.68
CA ILE A 158 -15.24 -24.34 14.92
C ILE A 158 -15.87 -24.87 13.63
N HIS A 159 -16.94 -24.24 13.16
CA HIS A 159 -17.58 -24.57 11.89
C HIS A 159 -17.10 -23.66 10.76
N GLY A 160 -16.82 -24.24 9.59
CA GLY A 160 -16.53 -23.51 8.36
C GLY A 160 -16.39 -24.43 7.15
N THR A 161 -16.71 -23.91 5.98
CA THR A 161 -16.39 -24.50 4.68
C THR A 161 -15.02 -24.04 4.21
N THR A 162 -14.31 -24.86 3.44
CA THR A 162 -13.05 -24.49 2.78
C THR A 162 -13.11 -24.82 1.28
N LEU A 163 -12.22 -24.20 0.51
CA LEU A 163 -11.95 -24.57 -0.89
C LEU A 163 -11.19 -25.93 -0.96
N PRO A 164 -11.14 -26.61 -2.13
CA PRO A 164 -10.30 -27.80 -2.30
C PRO A 164 -8.84 -27.52 -1.94
N GLY A 165 -8.25 -28.37 -1.10
CA GLY A 165 -6.89 -28.20 -0.55
C GLY A 165 -6.78 -27.23 0.65
N GLU A 166 -7.71 -26.28 0.79
CA GLU A 166 -7.71 -25.28 1.87
C GLU A 166 -8.11 -25.90 3.22
N VAL A 167 -7.38 -25.53 4.27
CA VAL A 167 -7.60 -25.95 5.66
C VAL A 167 -7.96 -24.77 6.56
N LEU A 168 -8.68 -25.04 7.64
CA LEU A 168 -8.80 -24.12 8.78
C LEU A 168 -7.63 -24.34 9.75
N ALA A 169 -7.05 -23.26 10.25
CA ALA A 169 -5.98 -23.27 11.24
C ALA A 169 -6.25 -22.25 12.36
N VAL A 170 -5.61 -22.45 13.52
CA VAL A 170 -5.66 -21.55 14.69
C VAL A 170 -4.25 -21.04 15.02
N CYS A 171 -4.15 -19.73 15.24
CA CYS A 171 -2.90 -19.06 15.60
C CYS A 171 -3.14 -18.14 16.80
N GLY A 172 -2.16 -18.00 17.70
CA GLY A 172 -2.37 -17.34 18.98
C GLY A 172 -1.11 -16.96 19.75
N SER A 173 -1.32 -16.40 20.94
CA SER A 173 -0.36 -15.64 21.75
C SER A 173 0.68 -16.46 22.52
N CYS A 174 0.93 -17.71 22.13
CA CYS A 174 1.89 -18.60 22.77
C CYS A 174 2.49 -19.57 21.75
N ASP A 175 3.66 -20.14 22.08
CA ASP A 175 4.42 -21.04 21.19
C ASP A 175 3.59 -22.24 20.70
N SER A 176 2.75 -22.82 21.57
CA SER A 176 1.84 -23.93 21.24
C SER A 176 0.69 -23.56 20.28
N LEU A 177 0.51 -22.27 19.98
CA LEU A 177 -0.36 -21.73 18.92
C LEU A 177 0.43 -20.81 17.95
N GLY A 178 1.75 -20.87 17.98
CA GLY A 178 2.63 -20.26 17.00
C GLY A 178 3.05 -18.79 17.19
N ASP A 179 2.87 -18.20 18.37
CA ASP A 179 3.28 -16.81 18.67
C ASP A 179 2.80 -15.77 17.63
N TRP A 180 1.53 -15.90 17.20
CA TRP A 180 0.91 -15.12 16.12
C TRP A 180 1.50 -15.28 14.71
N LYS A 181 2.44 -16.21 14.48
CA LYS A 181 2.98 -16.51 13.14
C LYS A 181 2.14 -17.56 12.39
N PRO A 182 1.62 -17.29 11.19
CA PRO A 182 0.84 -18.28 10.43
C PRO A 182 1.67 -19.55 10.10
N GLN A 183 2.98 -19.43 9.90
CA GLN A 183 3.92 -20.54 9.65
C GLN A 183 4.06 -21.53 10.82
N LYS A 184 3.72 -21.09 12.05
CA LYS A 184 3.71 -21.94 13.25
C LYS A 184 2.27 -22.32 13.69
N ALA A 185 1.24 -21.94 12.95
CA ALA A 185 -0.14 -22.14 13.37
C ALA A 185 -0.57 -23.62 13.35
N VAL A 186 -1.55 -23.97 14.19
CA VAL A 186 -2.02 -25.35 14.32
C VAL A 186 -3.16 -25.60 13.34
N VAL A 187 -2.95 -26.50 12.39
CA VAL A 187 -3.97 -26.95 11.43
C VAL A 187 -5.05 -27.78 12.14
N LEU A 188 -6.32 -27.41 11.96
CA LEU A 188 -7.46 -28.19 12.41
C LEU A 188 -7.75 -29.31 11.43
N LYS A 189 -8.32 -30.41 11.92
CA LYS A 189 -8.78 -31.55 11.12
C LYS A 189 -10.32 -31.53 11.02
N PRO A 190 -10.91 -31.81 9.85
CA PRO A 190 -12.36 -31.93 9.73
C PRO A 190 -12.87 -33.18 10.49
N ASP A 191 -14.08 -33.08 11.06
CA ASP A 191 -14.73 -34.19 11.75
C ASP A 191 -15.23 -35.23 10.74
N ALA A 192 -14.91 -36.51 10.97
CA ALA A 192 -15.26 -37.61 10.07
C ALA A 192 -16.78 -37.80 9.85
N LYS A 193 -17.64 -37.18 10.68
CA LYS A 193 -19.11 -37.19 10.53
C LYS A 193 -19.68 -35.87 10.03
N ASN A 194 -18.88 -34.79 10.02
CA ASN A 194 -19.28 -33.47 9.53
C ASN A 194 -18.06 -32.70 9.02
N CYS A 195 -17.84 -32.69 7.70
CA CYS A 195 -16.74 -31.97 7.06
C CYS A 195 -16.77 -30.45 7.25
N THR A 196 -17.90 -29.87 7.69
CA THR A 196 -17.98 -28.44 8.04
C THR A 196 -17.51 -28.15 9.47
N LEU A 197 -17.26 -29.18 10.29
CA LEU A 197 -16.81 -29.05 11.67
C LEU A 197 -15.33 -29.38 11.76
N TRP A 198 -14.53 -28.44 12.28
CA TRP A 198 -13.08 -28.55 12.33
C TRP A 198 -12.61 -28.56 13.79
N LYS A 199 -11.61 -29.39 14.10
CA LYS A 199 -11.11 -29.64 15.46
C LYS A 199 -9.58 -29.71 15.53
N ALA A 200 -9.00 -29.17 16.60
CA ALA A 200 -7.62 -29.43 17.00
C ALA A 200 -7.56 -29.54 18.53
N THR A 201 -6.65 -30.36 19.05
CA THR A 201 -6.40 -30.50 20.49
C THR A 201 -4.97 -30.10 20.78
N ILE A 202 -4.78 -29.07 21.62
CA ILE A 202 -3.49 -28.46 21.94
C ILE A 202 -3.28 -28.50 23.44
N MET A 203 -2.04 -28.75 23.88
CA MET A 203 -1.66 -28.64 25.28
C MET A 203 -1.36 -27.17 25.61
N LEU A 204 -2.18 -26.55 26.46
CA LEU A 204 -1.99 -25.18 26.96
C LEU A 204 -1.66 -25.20 28.46
N THR A 205 -1.20 -24.08 29.01
CA THR A 205 -0.90 -23.97 30.46
C THR A 205 -2.16 -23.62 31.25
N THR A 206 -2.42 -24.34 32.33
CA THR A 206 -3.58 -24.09 33.21
C THR A 206 -3.48 -22.70 33.87
N GLY A 207 -4.57 -21.94 33.90
CA GLY A 207 -4.65 -20.63 34.55
C GLY A 207 -3.98 -19.48 33.79
N VAL A 208 -3.50 -19.72 32.56
CA VAL A 208 -2.92 -18.70 31.68
C VAL A 208 -3.96 -18.30 30.63
N LEU A 209 -4.20 -16.98 30.52
CA LEU A 209 -5.01 -16.43 29.43
C LEU A 209 -4.24 -16.54 28.11
N VAL A 210 -4.84 -17.19 27.12
CA VAL A 210 -4.31 -17.34 25.76
C VAL A 210 -5.27 -16.67 24.79
N GLU A 211 -4.75 -15.74 23.99
CA GLU A 211 -5.47 -15.09 22.89
C GLU A 211 -5.21 -15.84 21.58
N TYR A 212 -6.20 -15.92 20.69
CA TYR A 212 -6.09 -16.64 19.42
C TYR A 212 -7.09 -16.15 18.35
N ARG A 213 -6.88 -16.57 17.11
CA ARG A 213 -7.72 -16.32 15.93
C ARG A 213 -7.72 -17.54 15.02
N TYR A 214 -8.77 -17.70 14.21
CA TYR A 214 -8.78 -18.66 13.12
C TYR A 214 -8.43 -18.02 11.77
N PHE A 215 -7.90 -18.81 10.85
CA PHE A 215 -7.76 -18.45 9.44
C PHE A 215 -7.94 -19.67 8.53
N LYS A 216 -8.19 -19.39 7.25
CA LYS A 216 -8.20 -20.36 6.14
C LYS A 216 -6.98 -20.14 5.26
N GLY A 217 -6.37 -21.23 4.81
CA GLY A 217 -5.16 -21.17 4.03
C GLY A 217 -4.67 -22.50 3.48
N LEU A 218 -3.50 -22.46 2.85
CA LEU A 218 -2.76 -23.63 2.38
C LEU A 218 -1.43 -23.71 3.15
N PHE A 219 -1.10 -24.90 3.64
CA PHE A 219 0.19 -25.20 4.26
C PHE A 219 0.99 -26.00 3.23
N LEU A 220 2.11 -25.45 2.77
CA LEU A 220 2.95 -26.04 1.73
C LEU A 220 4.03 -26.91 2.37
N GLU A 221 4.38 -28.01 1.72
CA GLU A 221 5.49 -28.85 2.16
C GLU A 221 6.84 -28.10 2.05
N PRO A 222 7.68 -28.10 3.10
CA PRO A 222 9.04 -27.59 3.02
C PRO A 222 9.87 -28.32 1.96
N LYS A 223 10.63 -27.60 1.11
CA LYS A 223 11.50 -28.22 0.09
C LYS A 223 12.59 -29.11 0.72
N THR A 224 13.05 -28.77 1.92
CA THR A 224 13.90 -29.61 2.78
C THR A 224 13.36 -29.66 4.21
N ALA A 225 13.71 -30.69 4.98
CA ALA A 225 13.31 -30.81 6.39
C ALA A 225 13.89 -29.71 7.32
N SER A 226 14.75 -28.83 6.79
CA SER A 226 15.29 -27.64 7.46
C SER A 226 14.57 -26.34 7.10
N ASP A 227 13.74 -26.32 6.05
CA ASP A 227 13.06 -25.10 5.60
C ASP A 227 11.82 -24.81 6.48
N PRO A 228 11.48 -23.52 6.69
CA PRO A 228 10.23 -23.15 7.36
C PRO A 228 9.03 -23.55 6.50
N CYS A 229 7.96 -24.05 7.13
CA CYS A 229 6.70 -24.29 6.44
C CYS A 229 6.14 -22.99 5.88
N GLN A 230 5.92 -22.96 4.57
CA GLN A 230 5.32 -21.82 3.88
C GLN A 230 3.80 -21.92 3.96
N VAL A 231 3.13 -20.83 4.37
CA VAL A 231 1.69 -20.82 4.63
C VAL A 231 1.03 -19.68 3.86
N ILE A 232 0.10 -20.01 2.98
CA ILE A 232 -0.74 -19.07 2.24
C ILE A 232 -1.96 -18.74 3.10
N VAL A 233 -2.19 -17.46 3.40
CA VAL A 233 -3.39 -17.01 4.13
C VAL A 233 -4.41 -16.48 3.12
N HIS A 234 -5.57 -17.11 3.00
CA HIS A 234 -6.64 -16.63 2.10
C HIS A 234 -7.60 -15.68 2.83
N LYS A 235 -8.09 -16.09 4.00
CA LYS A 235 -9.10 -15.37 4.79
C LYS A 235 -8.85 -15.55 6.29
N TRP A 236 -8.93 -14.49 7.09
CA TRP A 236 -8.61 -14.56 8.53
C TRP A 236 -9.47 -13.64 9.40
N GLU A 237 -9.64 -14.00 10.68
CA GLU A 237 -10.50 -13.27 11.63
C GLU A 237 -9.86 -11.96 12.13
N THR A 238 -10.42 -10.81 11.73
CA THR A 238 -9.85 -9.47 11.98
C THR A 238 -10.51 -8.69 13.12
N HIS A 239 -11.23 -9.35 14.03
CA HIS A 239 -11.85 -8.70 15.20
C HIS A 239 -10.82 -7.90 16.01
N LEU A 240 -11.16 -6.67 16.43
CA LEU A 240 -10.25 -5.81 17.21
C LEU A 240 -9.73 -6.44 18.50
N GLN A 241 -10.51 -7.33 19.10
CA GLN A 241 -10.09 -8.19 20.21
C GLN A 241 -10.06 -9.61 19.67
N PRO A 242 -8.95 -10.37 19.84
CA PRO A 242 -8.92 -11.78 19.51
C PRO A 242 -9.96 -12.58 20.30
N ARG A 243 -10.16 -13.84 19.92
CA ARG A 243 -10.79 -14.83 20.79
C ARG A 243 -9.83 -15.11 21.95
N SER A 244 -10.34 -15.53 23.11
CA SER A 244 -9.48 -15.86 24.25
C SER A 244 -10.02 -17.01 25.09
N VAL A 245 -9.10 -17.76 25.69
CA VAL A 245 -9.38 -18.89 26.59
C VAL A 245 -8.47 -18.81 27.81
N ASN A 246 -9.00 -19.15 28.98
CA ASN A 246 -8.21 -19.35 30.19
C ASN A 246 -8.51 -20.78 30.69
N PRO A 247 -7.65 -21.78 30.40
CA PRO A 247 -7.94 -23.17 30.74
C PRO A 247 -7.83 -23.38 32.25
N LEU A 248 -8.96 -23.64 32.93
CA LEU A 248 -8.99 -23.87 34.38
C LEU A 248 -9.03 -25.37 34.75
N GLU A 249 -9.28 -26.24 33.78
CA GLU A 249 -9.45 -27.70 33.96
C GLU A 249 -8.38 -28.48 33.17
N HIS A 250 -8.14 -29.74 33.53
CA HIS A 250 -7.17 -30.60 32.83
C HIS A 250 -7.57 -30.97 31.40
N LYS A 251 -8.86 -30.91 31.06
CA LYS A 251 -9.39 -31.05 29.70
C LYS A 251 -10.43 -29.96 29.48
N CYS A 252 -10.44 -29.31 28.32
CA CYS A 252 -11.39 -28.25 28.00
C CYS A 252 -11.87 -28.38 26.55
N LEU A 253 -13.15 -28.07 26.29
CA LEU A 253 -13.73 -28.04 24.95
C LEU A 253 -14.23 -26.62 24.64
N ILE A 254 -13.61 -25.98 23.65
CA ILE A 254 -13.96 -24.63 23.20
C ILE A 254 -14.73 -24.76 21.88
N ASN A 255 -16.02 -24.41 21.89
CA ASN A 255 -16.88 -24.43 20.72
C ASN A 255 -17.13 -23.00 20.22
N ASP A 256 -16.31 -22.55 19.27
CA ASP A 256 -16.23 -21.17 18.80
C ASP A 256 -17.33 -20.75 17.80
N GLY A 257 -18.28 -21.64 17.52
CA GLY A 257 -19.41 -21.38 16.64
C GLY A 257 -19.02 -21.48 15.16
N GLN A 258 -19.02 -20.35 14.45
CA GLN A 258 -18.68 -20.26 13.03
C GLN A 258 -17.43 -19.39 12.83
N PHE A 259 -16.58 -19.80 11.89
CA PHE A 259 -15.45 -19.00 11.41
C PHE A 259 -15.89 -17.60 11.01
N GLY A 260 -15.15 -16.58 11.43
CA GLY A 260 -15.44 -15.18 11.16
C GLY A 260 -16.42 -14.52 12.13
N LYS A 261 -17.20 -15.29 12.89
CA LYS A 261 -18.26 -14.77 13.77
C LYS A 261 -17.86 -14.88 15.24
N PHE A 262 -17.70 -13.72 15.88
CA PHE A 262 -17.33 -13.60 17.30
C PHE A 262 -18.04 -12.39 17.90
N GLY A 263 -18.50 -12.49 19.15
CA GLY A 263 -19.26 -11.42 19.82
C GLY A 263 -20.57 -10.99 19.13
N GLY A 264 -21.11 -11.82 18.21
CA GLY A 264 -22.26 -11.47 17.37
C GLY A 264 -21.93 -10.67 16.10
N VAL A 265 -20.64 -10.43 15.81
CA VAL A 265 -20.18 -9.67 14.63
C VAL A 265 -19.34 -10.57 13.72
N GLU A 266 -19.56 -10.45 12.41
CA GLU A 266 -18.73 -11.09 11.39
C GLU A 266 -17.65 -10.12 10.91
N THR A 267 -16.37 -10.44 11.15
CA THR A 267 -15.23 -9.69 10.56
C THR A 267 -14.14 -10.66 10.10
N VAL A 268 -14.00 -10.74 8.79
CA VAL A 268 -12.98 -11.53 8.09
C VAL A 268 -12.38 -10.66 7.00
N ASP A 269 -11.05 -10.61 6.92
CA ASP A 269 -10.34 -9.91 5.84
C ASP A 269 -9.64 -10.91 4.90
N SER A 270 -9.35 -10.46 3.68
CA SER A 270 -8.41 -11.17 2.79
C SER A 270 -7.01 -11.18 3.39
N GLY A 271 -6.23 -12.22 3.09
CA GLY A 271 -4.83 -12.29 3.50
C GLY A 271 -3.94 -11.25 2.81
N TRP A 272 -2.64 -11.54 2.80
CA TRP A 272 -1.58 -10.76 2.18
C TRP A 272 -0.55 -11.73 1.59
N LEU A 273 0.39 -11.25 0.78
CA LEU A 273 1.45 -12.07 0.22
C LEU A 273 2.41 -12.52 1.33
N THR A 274 2.35 -13.79 1.71
CA THR A 274 3.20 -14.39 2.75
C THR A 274 4.44 -15.06 2.16
N CYS A 275 4.30 -15.74 1.02
CA CYS A 275 5.37 -16.38 0.27
C CYS A 275 5.13 -16.43 -1.25
N GLN A 276 3.97 -15.97 -1.72
CA GLN A 276 3.57 -15.95 -3.13
C GLN A 276 4.08 -14.67 -3.79
N THR A 277 4.25 -14.69 -5.09
CA THR A 277 4.43 -13.49 -5.92
C THR A 277 3.16 -13.26 -6.74
N GLU A 278 2.71 -12.00 -6.81
CA GLU A 278 1.68 -11.56 -7.75
C GLU A 278 2.35 -10.89 -8.96
N ILE A 279 2.00 -11.31 -10.16
CA ILE A 279 2.45 -10.71 -11.43
C ILE A 279 1.22 -10.16 -12.14
N ARG A 280 1.19 -8.84 -12.37
CA ARG A 280 0.16 -8.18 -13.17
C ARG A 280 0.70 -7.82 -14.54
N LEU A 281 -0.06 -8.13 -15.59
CA LEU A 281 0.28 -7.88 -16.99
C LEU A 281 -0.86 -7.09 -17.64
N ARG A 282 -0.55 -5.98 -18.31
CA ARG A 282 -1.56 -5.04 -18.84
C ARG A 282 -1.41 -4.84 -20.33
N LEU A 283 -2.54 -4.97 -21.04
CA LEU A 283 -2.71 -4.58 -22.43
C LEU A 283 -3.62 -3.36 -22.50
N HIS A 284 -3.06 -2.22 -22.92
CA HIS A 284 -3.80 -0.96 -23.03
C HIS A 284 -3.24 0.01 -24.07
N TYR A 285 -4.07 0.99 -24.43
CA TYR A 285 -3.72 2.10 -25.31
C TYR A 285 -3.26 3.29 -24.46
N SER A 286 -1.96 3.61 -24.56
CA SER A 286 -1.33 4.81 -23.99
C SER A 286 -0.86 5.72 -25.13
N GLU A 287 0.34 6.32 -25.06
CA GLU A 287 1.00 6.95 -26.21
C GLU A 287 1.08 6.04 -27.45
N LYS A 288 1.05 4.73 -27.22
CA LYS A 288 1.29 3.67 -28.21
C LYS A 288 0.25 2.57 -28.03
N ASN A 289 -0.30 2.08 -29.15
CA ASN A 289 -1.24 0.95 -29.14
C ASN A 289 -0.59 -0.31 -28.51
N PRO A 290 -1.37 -1.15 -27.81
CA PRO A 290 -0.85 -2.38 -27.20
C PRO A 290 -0.41 -3.39 -28.27
N VAL A 291 -1.02 -3.38 -29.45
CA VAL A 291 -0.62 -4.21 -30.60
C VAL A 291 -0.27 -3.33 -31.78
N SER A 292 0.83 -3.68 -32.47
CA SER A 292 1.24 -3.02 -33.71
C SER A 292 1.65 -4.05 -34.77
N ILE A 293 0.95 -4.03 -35.91
CA ILE A 293 1.07 -5.02 -36.98
C ILE A 293 1.94 -4.49 -38.12
N SER A 294 2.87 -5.31 -38.63
CA SER A 294 3.74 -4.98 -39.77
C SER A 294 3.26 -5.59 -41.09
N LYS A 295 2.51 -6.71 -41.06
CA LYS A 295 2.03 -7.41 -42.24
C LYS A 295 0.77 -6.75 -42.81
N LYS A 296 0.81 -6.38 -44.10
CA LYS A 296 -0.30 -5.69 -44.79
C LYS A 296 -1.67 -6.39 -44.66
N LYS A 297 -1.72 -7.73 -44.67
CA LYS A 297 -2.98 -8.50 -44.53
C LYS A 297 -3.77 -8.05 -43.29
N PHE A 298 -3.10 -7.96 -42.15
CA PHE A 298 -3.75 -7.73 -40.85
C PHE A 298 -3.69 -6.27 -40.39
N LYS A 299 -3.43 -5.32 -41.30
CA LYS A 299 -3.19 -3.90 -40.93
C LYS A 299 -4.44 -3.23 -40.35
N ASN A 300 -5.62 -3.64 -40.80
CA ASN A 300 -6.91 -3.10 -40.38
C ASN A 300 -7.66 -4.03 -39.40
N SER A 301 -7.09 -5.20 -39.10
CA SER A 301 -7.67 -6.20 -38.21
C SER A 301 -7.78 -5.69 -36.78
N ARG A 302 -8.88 -6.01 -36.12
CA ARG A 302 -9.03 -5.88 -34.67
C ARG A 302 -8.75 -7.23 -34.02
N PHE A 303 -8.22 -7.21 -32.80
CA PHE A 303 -7.73 -8.41 -32.12
C PHE A 303 -8.40 -8.63 -30.77
N ARG A 304 -8.71 -9.89 -30.50
CA ARG A 304 -8.96 -10.41 -29.16
C ARG A 304 -7.68 -11.08 -28.65
N VAL A 305 -7.39 -10.93 -27.36
CA VAL A 305 -6.22 -11.54 -26.73
C VAL A 305 -6.62 -12.43 -25.56
N LYS A 306 -6.15 -13.67 -25.62
CA LYS A 306 -6.21 -14.65 -24.54
C LYS A 306 -4.82 -14.79 -23.93
N LEU A 307 -4.73 -14.95 -22.61
CA LEU A 307 -3.48 -15.35 -21.94
C LEU A 307 -3.62 -16.77 -21.41
N THR A 308 -2.82 -17.70 -21.90
CA THR A 308 -2.70 -19.06 -21.34
C THR A 308 -1.45 -19.12 -20.47
N LEU A 309 -1.52 -19.84 -19.35
CA LEU A 309 -0.36 -20.18 -18.54
C LEU A 309 0.03 -21.62 -18.85
N GLU A 310 1.28 -21.85 -19.24
CA GLU A 310 1.87 -23.17 -19.29
C GLU A 310 2.97 -23.24 -18.22
N GLY A 311 2.80 -24.17 -17.27
CA GLY A 311 3.83 -24.44 -16.29
C GLY A 311 4.88 -25.33 -16.92
N ARG A 312 6.16 -25.06 -16.67
CA ARG A 312 7.17 -26.09 -16.85
C ARG A 312 6.91 -27.19 -15.83
N GLU A 313 6.48 -28.35 -16.32
CA GLU A 313 6.74 -29.60 -15.61
C GLU A 313 8.27 -29.66 -15.40
N GLU A 314 8.70 -29.69 -14.14
CA GLU A 314 10.07 -30.13 -13.83
C GLU A 314 10.16 -31.56 -14.37
N GLU A 315 11.20 -31.87 -15.15
CA GLU A 315 11.45 -33.25 -15.59
C GLU A 315 11.68 -34.08 -14.33
N GLU A 316 10.65 -34.81 -13.87
CA GLU A 316 10.78 -35.75 -12.76
C GLU A 316 11.82 -36.79 -13.19
N GLU A 317 13.01 -36.76 -12.57
CA GLU A 317 14.04 -37.77 -12.81
C GLU A 317 13.42 -39.15 -12.56
N ASP A 318 13.49 -40.07 -13.53
CA ASP A 318 12.86 -41.41 -13.53
C ASP A 318 13.43 -42.33 -12.42
N ASP A 319 13.14 -42.00 -11.16
CA ASP A 319 13.55 -42.75 -9.96
C ASP A 319 12.51 -43.86 -9.72
N ASP A 320 12.72 -44.99 -10.42
CA ASP A 320 11.82 -46.14 -10.64
C ASP A 320 11.49 -46.99 -9.36
N ASP A 321 11.14 -46.32 -8.26
CA ASP A 321 10.92 -46.90 -6.92
C ASP A 321 9.44 -46.86 -6.52
N GLN A 322 8.67 -47.81 -7.06
CA GLN A 322 7.19 -47.87 -7.07
C GLN A 322 6.49 -48.10 -5.71
N ASN A 323 7.02 -47.60 -4.59
CA ASN A 323 6.48 -47.88 -3.24
C ASN A 323 6.45 -46.70 -2.24
N LYS A 324 6.26 -45.46 -2.73
CA LYS A 324 5.83 -44.33 -1.88
C LYS A 324 4.39 -43.93 -2.19
N ILE A 325 3.46 -44.32 -1.31
CA ILE A 325 2.12 -43.70 -1.26
C ILE A 325 2.26 -42.35 -0.54
N SER A 326 2.79 -41.36 -1.25
CA SER A 326 2.72 -39.95 -0.84
C SER A 326 1.28 -39.47 -0.98
N THR A 327 0.66 -39.07 0.13
CA THR A 327 -0.58 -38.29 0.07
C THR A 327 -0.28 -36.96 -0.61
N PRO A 328 -1.02 -36.54 -1.67
CA PRO A 328 -0.70 -35.34 -2.43
C PRO A 328 -1.01 -34.07 -1.63
N LEU A 329 -0.04 -33.59 -0.86
CA LEU A 329 -0.20 -32.48 0.07
C LEU A 329 0.12 -31.13 -0.58
N SER A 330 -0.87 -30.58 -1.30
CA SER A 330 -1.02 -29.14 -1.49
C SER A 330 0.21 -28.36 -2.03
N LYS A 331 0.77 -28.73 -3.20
CA LYS A 331 1.41 -27.72 -4.06
C LYS A 331 0.35 -26.67 -4.45
N MET A 332 0.64 -25.38 -4.32
CA MET A 332 -0.28 -24.32 -4.79
C MET A 332 -0.34 -24.34 -6.32
N SER A 333 -1.54 -24.43 -6.90
CA SER A 333 -1.74 -24.19 -8.33
C SER A 333 -1.66 -22.69 -8.64
N THR A 334 -0.89 -22.31 -9.67
CA THR A 334 -0.81 -20.92 -10.13
C THR A 334 -2.17 -20.45 -10.66
N THR A 335 -2.68 -19.33 -10.14
CA THR A 335 -4.01 -18.80 -10.54
C THR A 335 -3.88 -17.68 -11.57
N LEU A 336 -4.88 -17.55 -12.43
CA LEU A 336 -5.02 -16.46 -13.40
C LEU A 336 -6.40 -15.80 -13.24
N GLU A 337 -6.41 -14.52 -12.89
CA GLU A 337 -7.60 -13.68 -12.82
C GLU A 337 -7.50 -12.56 -13.87
N ILE A 338 -8.62 -12.16 -14.47
CA ILE A 338 -8.68 -11.07 -15.45
C ILE A 338 -9.54 -9.92 -14.91
N SER A 339 -9.06 -8.70 -15.06
CA SER A 339 -9.74 -7.45 -14.75
C SER A 339 -9.87 -6.58 -16.01
N LEU A 340 -11.04 -5.98 -16.23
CA LEU A 340 -11.31 -5.03 -17.29
C LEU A 340 -11.57 -3.65 -16.67
N ILE A 341 -10.82 -2.63 -17.11
CA ILE A 341 -10.83 -1.30 -16.49
C ILE A 341 -11.05 -0.23 -17.58
N SER A 342 -12.02 0.66 -17.39
CA SER A 342 -12.31 1.82 -18.24
C SER A 342 -12.46 3.07 -17.36
N ASP A 343 -12.65 4.27 -17.93
CA ASP A 343 -12.87 5.50 -17.15
C ASP A 343 -14.14 5.46 -16.24
N ASN A 344 -15.06 4.51 -16.46
CA ASN A 344 -16.37 4.41 -15.78
C ASN A 344 -16.73 3.00 -15.24
N GLU A 345 -16.13 1.93 -15.74
CA GLU A 345 -16.39 0.54 -15.33
C GLU A 345 -15.08 -0.14 -14.90
N PHE A 346 -15.09 -0.75 -13.70
CA PHE A 346 -14.10 -1.75 -13.28
C PHE A 346 -14.82 -3.08 -13.12
N LYS A 347 -14.47 -4.07 -13.94
CA LYS A 347 -14.98 -5.44 -13.83
C LYS A 347 -13.82 -6.35 -13.44
N SER A 348 -13.71 -6.61 -12.14
CA SER A 348 -12.55 -7.26 -11.54
C SER A 348 -12.53 -8.79 -11.71
N ARG A 349 -11.34 -9.37 -11.52
CA ARG A 349 -11.04 -10.76 -11.14
C ARG A 349 -12.08 -11.82 -11.56
N HIS A 350 -12.10 -12.13 -12.86
CA HIS A 350 -12.94 -13.17 -13.46
C HIS A 350 -12.18 -14.00 -14.51
N SER A 351 -12.78 -15.11 -14.96
CA SER A 351 -12.26 -15.91 -16.07
C SER A 351 -12.50 -15.26 -17.43
N GLN A 352 -11.54 -15.40 -18.34
CA GLN A 352 -11.63 -14.92 -19.72
C GLN A 352 -12.48 -15.86 -20.60
N PRO A 353 -13.08 -15.36 -21.70
CA PRO A 353 -13.70 -16.18 -22.73
C PRO A 353 -12.69 -17.10 -23.43
N GLU A 354 -13.21 -18.13 -24.12
CA GLU A 354 -12.42 -19.10 -24.90
C GLU A 354 -11.38 -18.44 -25.84
N PHE A 355 -11.78 -17.34 -26.50
CA PHE A 355 -10.98 -16.51 -27.41
C PHE A 355 -10.60 -15.15 -26.79
N GLY A 356 -10.48 -15.08 -25.45
CA GLY A 356 -10.04 -13.89 -24.73
C GLY A 356 -10.92 -12.64 -24.91
N TYR A 357 -10.35 -11.47 -24.66
CA TYR A 357 -11.05 -10.17 -24.74
C TYR A 357 -10.56 -9.28 -25.89
N ALA A 358 -11.48 -8.58 -26.55
CA ALA A 358 -11.16 -7.58 -27.57
C ALA A 358 -10.40 -6.40 -26.98
N LEU A 359 -9.34 -5.96 -27.67
CA LEU A 359 -8.59 -4.75 -27.33
C LEU A 359 -9.40 -3.51 -27.74
N GLN A 360 -9.63 -2.59 -26.80
CA GLN A 360 -10.46 -1.39 -27.00
C GLN A 360 -9.72 -0.13 -26.54
N PRO A 361 -9.77 1.01 -27.26
CA PRO A 361 -8.98 2.21 -26.94
C PRO A 361 -9.25 2.84 -25.57
N ASP A 362 -10.44 2.65 -25.04
CA ASP A 362 -10.99 3.17 -23.79
C ASP A 362 -10.87 2.19 -22.62
N ARG A 363 -10.21 1.03 -22.82
CA ARG A 363 -10.17 -0.06 -21.84
C ARG A 363 -8.80 -0.71 -21.69
N TRP A 364 -8.40 -0.95 -20.46
CA TRP A 364 -7.27 -1.80 -20.10
C TRP A 364 -7.77 -3.23 -19.86
N THR A 365 -7.03 -4.22 -20.36
CA THR A 365 -7.14 -5.62 -19.90
C THR A 365 -5.95 -5.90 -19.00
N GLU A 366 -6.21 -6.17 -17.72
CA GLU A 366 -5.20 -6.61 -16.75
C GLU A 366 -5.37 -8.11 -16.48
N TYR A 367 -4.27 -8.84 -16.51
CA TYR A 367 -4.17 -10.23 -16.09
C TYR A 367 -3.38 -10.27 -14.79
N SER A 368 -3.96 -10.80 -13.71
CA SER A 368 -3.32 -10.94 -12.40
C SER A 368 -3.04 -12.41 -12.13
N ILE A 369 -1.76 -12.76 -11.99
CA ILE A 369 -1.26 -14.11 -11.79
C ILE A 369 -0.72 -14.23 -10.36
N HIS A 370 -1.18 -15.21 -9.57
CA HIS A 370 -0.59 -15.50 -8.26
C HIS A 370 0.13 -16.85 -8.33
N THR A 371 1.42 -16.87 -7.97
CA THR A 371 2.28 -18.05 -8.12
C THR A 371 3.31 -18.17 -6.99
N MET A 372 3.79 -19.39 -6.78
CA MET A 372 4.98 -19.67 -5.97
C MET A 372 6.29 -19.60 -6.78
N GLU A 373 6.20 -19.60 -8.11
CA GLU A 373 7.34 -19.84 -9.01
C GLU A 373 7.41 -18.75 -10.11
N PRO A 374 7.61 -17.47 -9.72
CA PRO A 374 7.45 -16.32 -10.61
C PRO A 374 8.44 -16.24 -11.78
N ASP A 375 9.46 -17.10 -11.78
CA ASP A 375 10.53 -17.12 -12.78
C ASP A 375 10.46 -18.39 -13.68
N ASN A 376 9.50 -19.31 -13.45
CA ASN A 376 9.36 -20.60 -14.15
C ASN A 376 8.01 -20.81 -14.89
N LEU A 377 7.26 -19.73 -15.13
CA LEU A 377 6.04 -19.73 -15.96
C LEU A 377 6.35 -19.43 -17.44
N GLU A 378 5.70 -20.15 -18.36
CA GLU A 378 5.55 -19.75 -19.76
C GLU A 378 4.16 -19.09 -19.97
N LEU A 379 4.17 -17.89 -20.54
CA LEU A 379 3.01 -16.99 -20.60
C LEU A 379 2.66 -16.73 -22.07
N ILE A 380 1.55 -17.32 -22.54
CA ILE A 380 1.22 -17.44 -23.96
C ILE A 380 0.06 -16.49 -24.31
N PHE A 381 0.36 -15.42 -25.02
CA PHE A 381 -0.64 -14.49 -25.56
C PHE A 381 -1.08 -14.92 -26.96
N ASP A 382 -2.30 -15.43 -27.10
CA ASP A 382 -2.90 -15.81 -28.39
C ASP A 382 -3.78 -14.69 -28.94
N PHE A 383 -3.59 -14.37 -30.23
CA PHE A 383 -4.26 -13.26 -30.91
C PHE A 383 -5.27 -13.78 -31.94
N PHE A 384 -6.55 -13.51 -31.70
CA PHE A 384 -7.66 -13.89 -32.57
C PHE A 384 -8.20 -12.67 -33.32
N GLU A 385 -8.53 -12.82 -34.60
CA GLU A 385 -9.17 -11.77 -35.39
C GLU A 385 -10.64 -11.60 -34.94
N GLU A 386 -11.07 -10.35 -34.71
CA GLU A 386 -12.39 -10.09 -34.10
C GLU A 386 -13.57 -10.29 -35.07
N ASP A 387 -13.32 -10.19 -36.38
CA ASP A 387 -14.32 -10.49 -37.41
C ASP A 387 -14.29 -11.98 -37.78
N LEU A 388 -15.11 -12.76 -37.06
CA LEU A 388 -15.28 -14.20 -37.27
C LEU A 388 -16.35 -14.53 -38.33
N SER A 389 -16.86 -13.53 -39.07
CA SER A 389 -18.02 -13.71 -39.96
C SER A 389 -17.70 -14.35 -41.31
N GLU A 390 -16.46 -14.27 -41.78
CA GLU A 390 -15.95 -15.06 -42.91
C GLU A 390 -15.19 -16.30 -42.43
N THR A 391 -15.28 -17.40 -43.20
CA THR A 391 -14.58 -18.66 -42.89
C THR A 391 -13.10 -18.57 -43.22
N VAL A 392 -12.32 -18.04 -42.26
CA VAL A 392 -10.86 -17.92 -42.34
C VAL A 392 -10.20 -19.32 -42.41
N VAL A 393 -10.04 -19.81 -43.64
CA VAL A 393 -9.44 -21.10 -44.05
C VAL A 393 -10.33 -22.32 -43.75
N GLN A 394 -10.75 -23.02 -44.81
CA GLN A 394 -11.35 -24.35 -44.69
C GLN A 394 -10.30 -25.34 -44.14
N GLY A 395 -10.62 -25.96 -43.00
CA GLY A 395 -9.79 -27.01 -42.40
C GLY A 395 -8.89 -26.58 -41.23
N ASP A 396 -8.96 -25.34 -40.76
CA ASP A 396 -8.32 -24.96 -39.49
C ASP A 396 -9.19 -25.38 -38.28
N THR A 397 -8.55 -25.87 -37.22
CA THR A 397 -9.18 -26.29 -35.96
C THR A 397 -9.33 -25.15 -34.95
N LEU A 398 -8.69 -24.00 -35.17
CA LEU A 398 -8.77 -22.82 -34.30
C LEU A 398 -9.22 -21.59 -35.11
N GLN A 399 -10.54 -21.41 -35.25
CA GLN A 399 -11.13 -20.35 -36.07
C GLN A 399 -10.61 -18.96 -35.66
N GLY A 400 -10.12 -18.20 -36.64
CA GLY A 400 -9.65 -16.82 -36.44
C GLY A 400 -8.33 -16.65 -35.71
N HIS A 401 -7.62 -17.73 -35.33
CA HIS A 401 -6.32 -17.59 -34.66
C HIS A 401 -5.21 -17.11 -35.61
N VAL A 402 -4.66 -15.92 -35.34
CA VAL A 402 -3.72 -15.22 -36.23
C VAL A 402 -2.26 -15.54 -35.91
N GLY A 403 -1.95 -15.68 -34.62
CA GLY A 403 -0.61 -15.92 -34.12
C GLY A 403 -0.48 -15.67 -32.62
N THR A 404 0.71 -15.94 -32.11
CA THR A 404 0.98 -16.07 -30.67
C THR A 404 2.23 -15.26 -30.29
N ALA A 405 2.28 -14.71 -29.09
CA ALA A 405 3.48 -14.16 -28.47
C ALA A 405 3.73 -14.85 -27.12
N CYS A 406 4.88 -15.50 -26.97
CA CYS A 406 5.31 -16.08 -25.70
C CYS A 406 6.13 -15.07 -24.89
N LEU A 407 5.94 -15.09 -23.57
CA LEU A 407 6.79 -14.48 -22.56
C LEU A 407 7.21 -15.55 -21.56
N LEU A 408 8.50 -15.88 -21.54
CA LEU A 408 9.07 -16.64 -20.42
C LEU A 408 9.22 -15.67 -19.24
N SER A 409 8.63 -16.01 -18.09
CA SER A 409 8.64 -15.15 -16.90
C SER A 409 10.05 -14.86 -16.36
N SER A 410 11.02 -15.75 -16.59
CA SER A 410 12.45 -15.51 -16.40
C SER A 410 12.97 -14.24 -17.11
N THR A 411 12.38 -13.87 -18.27
CA THR A 411 12.72 -12.61 -18.96
C THR A 411 12.42 -11.39 -18.09
N ILE A 412 11.39 -11.45 -17.23
CA ILE A 412 11.06 -10.36 -16.31
C ILE A 412 12.07 -10.31 -15.15
N ALA A 413 12.49 -11.47 -14.64
CA ALA A 413 13.57 -11.56 -13.65
C ALA A 413 14.90 -11.01 -14.19
N GLU A 414 15.27 -11.32 -15.44
CA GLU A 414 16.44 -10.79 -16.14
C GLU A 414 16.44 -9.26 -16.30
N HIS A 415 15.26 -8.62 -16.34
CA HIS A 415 15.16 -7.15 -16.36
C HIS A 415 15.50 -6.50 -15.01
N GLY A 416 15.53 -7.27 -13.91
CA GLY A 416 15.95 -6.81 -12.58
C GLY A 416 15.09 -5.68 -12.01
N ARG A 417 13.82 -5.56 -12.40
CA ARG A 417 12.89 -4.52 -11.96
C ARG A 417 11.52 -5.10 -11.65
N SER A 418 10.86 -4.51 -10.66
CA SER A 418 9.49 -4.86 -10.27
C SER A 418 8.42 -4.32 -11.19
N SER A 419 8.72 -3.37 -12.07
CA SER A 419 7.76 -2.87 -13.06
C SER A 419 8.44 -2.36 -14.34
N GLY A 420 7.69 -2.37 -15.44
CA GLY A 420 8.21 -1.90 -16.72
C GLY A 420 7.32 -2.23 -17.93
N ILE A 421 7.94 -2.23 -19.11
CA ILE A 421 7.29 -2.41 -20.42
C ILE A 421 8.07 -3.49 -21.18
N LEU A 422 7.39 -4.58 -21.54
CA LEU A 422 7.92 -5.64 -22.40
C LEU A 422 7.39 -5.47 -23.83
N ILE A 423 8.19 -5.86 -24.82
CA ILE A 423 7.83 -5.80 -26.23
C ILE A 423 8.09 -7.17 -26.86
N LEU A 424 7.02 -7.94 -27.08
CA LEU A 424 7.09 -9.32 -27.55
C LEU A 424 6.76 -9.41 -29.05
N PRO A 425 7.48 -10.21 -29.84
CA PRO A 425 7.12 -10.46 -31.23
C PRO A 425 5.88 -11.36 -31.33
N ILE A 426 4.87 -10.94 -32.10
CA ILE A 426 3.72 -11.79 -32.42
C ILE A 426 4.10 -12.65 -33.63
N MET A 427 4.06 -13.97 -33.48
CA MET A 427 4.54 -14.94 -34.46
C MET A 427 3.37 -15.61 -35.19
N SER A 428 3.41 -15.63 -36.52
CA SER A 428 2.39 -16.29 -37.35
C SER A 428 2.36 -17.79 -37.10
N ARG A 429 1.20 -18.33 -36.74
CA ARG A 429 0.96 -19.78 -36.57
C ARG A 429 1.42 -20.60 -37.79
N MET A 430 1.01 -20.19 -38.99
CA MET A 430 1.29 -20.94 -40.23
C MET A 430 2.72 -20.76 -40.77
N SER A 431 3.28 -19.56 -40.67
CA SER A 431 4.53 -19.20 -41.38
C SER A 431 5.76 -19.04 -40.49
N ARG A 432 5.60 -19.08 -39.15
CA ARG A 432 6.62 -18.77 -38.14
C ARG A 432 7.34 -17.42 -38.35
N GLN A 433 6.77 -16.52 -39.16
CA GLN A 433 7.26 -15.15 -39.33
C GLN A 433 6.57 -14.20 -38.36
N THR A 434 7.31 -13.23 -37.84
CA THR A 434 6.76 -12.13 -37.05
C THR A 434 5.73 -11.34 -37.86
N ILE A 435 4.51 -11.20 -37.34
CA ILE A 435 3.41 -10.43 -37.97
C ILE A 435 3.28 -9.00 -37.42
N GLY A 436 3.80 -8.79 -36.22
CA GLY A 436 3.69 -7.57 -35.45
C GLY A 436 4.39 -7.74 -34.10
N LYS A 437 4.07 -6.85 -33.16
CA LYS A 437 4.54 -6.90 -31.77
C LYS A 437 3.44 -6.46 -30.82
N VAL A 438 3.44 -7.04 -29.63
CA VAL A 438 2.61 -6.63 -28.49
C VAL A 438 3.48 -5.89 -27.46
N ARG A 439 2.93 -4.83 -26.87
CA ARG A 439 3.46 -4.10 -25.73
C ARG A 439 2.68 -4.54 -24.50
N VAL A 440 3.39 -5.11 -23.53
CA VAL A 440 2.82 -5.60 -22.26
C VAL A 440 3.45 -4.82 -21.12
N ASP A 441 2.65 -4.09 -20.35
CA ASP A 441 3.15 -3.41 -19.16
C ASP A 441 3.04 -4.37 -17.97
N TYR A 442 4.05 -4.41 -17.11
CA TYR A 442 4.09 -5.37 -16.01
C TYR A 442 4.35 -4.73 -14.65
N LEU A 443 3.84 -5.41 -13.62
CA LEU A 443 4.13 -5.18 -12.20
C LEU A 443 4.34 -6.55 -11.53
N ILE A 444 5.34 -6.65 -10.67
CA ILE A 444 5.59 -7.78 -9.78
C ILE A 444 5.46 -7.27 -8.34
N ILE A 445 4.66 -7.95 -7.52
CA ILE A 445 4.52 -7.67 -6.09
C ILE A 445 4.99 -8.91 -5.33
N LYS A 446 5.96 -8.73 -4.42
CA LYS A 446 6.50 -9.77 -3.55
C LYS A 446 6.16 -9.47 -2.07
N PRO A 447 6.26 -10.43 -1.15
CA PRO A 447 6.21 -10.17 0.31
C PRO A 447 7.29 -9.15 0.72
N ILE A 448 7.22 -8.63 1.95
CA ILE A 448 8.28 -7.75 2.47
C ILE A 448 9.53 -8.57 2.79
N GLU A 449 10.65 -8.28 2.12
CA GLU A 449 11.89 -9.03 2.28
C GLU A 449 12.40 -8.94 3.74
N GLY A 450 12.50 -10.08 4.43
CA GLY A 450 13.00 -10.12 5.81
C GLY A 450 12.08 -9.49 6.86
N TYR A 451 10.78 -9.30 6.57
CA TYR A 451 9.77 -8.93 7.57
C TYR A 451 8.53 -9.82 7.46
N GLU A 452 8.25 -10.58 8.52
CA GLU A 452 7.03 -11.39 8.63
C GLU A 452 5.93 -10.59 9.35
N CYS A 453 4.77 -10.41 8.70
CA CYS A 453 3.58 -9.89 9.38
C CYS A 453 2.96 -10.98 10.29
N ASP A 454 2.54 -10.58 11.49
CA ASP A 454 1.85 -11.46 12.44
C ASP A 454 0.31 -11.40 12.29
N MET A 455 -0.40 -12.28 13.00
CA MET A 455 -1.86 -12.32 13.05
C MET A 455 -2.46 -11.65 14.30
N LYS A 456 -1.68 -10.91 15.09
CA LYS A 456 -2.11 -10.41 16.40
C LYS A 456 -3.22 -9.36 16.29
N GLN A 457 -3.01 -8.36 15.43
CA GLN A 457 -3.89 -7.20 15.31
C GLN A 457 -3.90 -6.65 13.90
N SER A 458 -5.09 -6.29 13.42
CA SER A 458 -5.29 -5.57 12.16
C SER A 458 -6.28 -4.43 12.33
N PHE A 459 -6.04 -3.38 11.55
CA PHE A 459 -6.92 -2.25 11.31
C PHE A 459 -7.19 -2.05 9.81
N SER A 460 -6.76 -2.97 8.92
CA SER A 460 -6.84 -2.88 7.45
C SER A 460 -8.21 -2.43 6.94
N LYS A 461 -9.27 -2.96 7.58
CA LYS A 461 -10.69 -2.70 7.32
C LYS A 461 -11.41 -2.03 8.50
N TYR A 462 -10.68 -1.63 9.54
CA TYR A 462 -11.31 -1.05 10.72
C TYR A 462 -11.55 0.44 10.57
N TRP A 463 -12.84 0.81 10.45
CA TRP A 463 -13.29 2.17 10.72
C TRP A 463 -14.36 2.16 11.81
N LYS A 464 -14.26 3.09 12.76
CA LYS A 464 -15.31 3.34 13.75
C LYS A 464 -16.23 4.44 13.21
N PRO A 465 -17.53 4.21 12.96
CA PRO A 465 -18.47 5.27 12.64
C PRO A 465 -18.48 6.33 13.75
N ARG A 466 -18.28 7.59 13.37
CA ARG A 466 -18.07 8.73 14.28
C ARG A 466 -18.36 10.05 13.54
N ILE A 467 -18.20 11.18 14.23
CA ILE A 467 -18.15 12.50 13.58
C ILE A 467 -16.90 12.61 12.67
N PRO A 468 -16.94 13.40 11.59
CA PRO A 468 -15.82 13.57 10.65
C PRO A 468 -14.52 13.90 11.39
N LEU A 469 -13.42 13.23 11.04
CA LEU A 469 -12.12 13.47 11.66
C LEU A 469 -11.38 14.65 11.03
N ASP A 470 -10.90 15.56 11.87
CA ASP A 470 -10.02 16.64 11.45
C ASP A 470 -8.57 16.14 11.36
N VAL A 471 -7.94 16.40 10.20
CA VAL A 471 -6.61 15.92 9.84
C VAL A 471 -5.74 17.10 9.40
N GLY A 472 -4.57 17.28 10.04
CA GLY A 472 -3.67 18.38 9.72
C GLY A 472 -2.80 18.09 8.49
N HIS A 473 -3.08 18.76 7.37
CA HIS A 473 -2.31 18.64 6.12
C HIS A 473 -0.85 19.06 6.35
N ARG A 474 0.11 18.17 6.08
CA ARG A 474 1.56 18.36 6.34
C ARG A 474 1.85 18.84 7.76
N GLY A 475 0.97 18.48 8.71
CA GLY A 475 0.81 19.11 10.02
C GLY A 475 -0.02 20.40 9.98
N ALA A 476 0.63 21.54 10.21
CA ALA A 476 0.05 22.87 10.34
C ALA A 476 -0.40 23.52 9.01
N GLY A 477 -0.27 22.82 7.89
CA GLY A 477 -0.67 23.27 6.56
C GLY A 477 0.46 23.68 5.63
N ASN A 478 0.11 23.86 4.36
CA ASN A 478 0.99 24.34 3.29
C ASN A 478 1.63 25.70 3.65
N SER A 479 2.93 25.81 3.40
CA SER A 479 3.79 26.96 3.72
C SER A 479 4.50 27.54 2.49
N THR A 480 4.10 27.13 1.28
CA THR A 480 4.89 27.29 0.05
C THR A 480 4.13 27.79 -1.18
N THR A 481 2.82 27.49 -1.33
CA THR A 481 2.07 27.72 -2.58
C THR A 481 0.66 28.30 -2.44
N THR A 482 0.01 28.20 -1.27
CA THR A 482 -1.35 28.74 -1.10
C THR A 482 -1.34 30.27 -0.97
N ALA A 483 -2.47 30.93 -1.21
CA ALA A 483 -2.61 32.38 -1.02
C ALA A 483 -2.57 32.84 0.46
N ASN A 484 -2.29 31.93 1.40
CA ASN A 484 -2.71 32.04 2.79
C ASN A 484 -1.83 31.13 3.69
N LEU A 485 -0.51 31.27 3.54
CA LEU A 485 0.53 30.36 4.04
C LEU A 485 0.46 30.07 5.55
N SER A 486 0.85 28.84 5.93
CA SER A 486 1.02 28.46 7.33
C SER A 486 2.21 29.20 7.99
N LYS A 487 2.05 29.50 9.29
CA LYS A 487 3.07 30.15 10.13
C LYS A 487 4.22 29.21 10.51
N VAL A 488 3.99 27.89 10.43
CA VAL A 488 4.98 26.85 10.71
C VAL A 488 5.28 26.11 9.42
N ARG A 489 6.57 25.87 9.14
CA ARG A 489 7.03 25.19 7.93
C ARG A 489 6.41 23.79 7.82
N GLU A 490 5.75 23.51 6.71
CA GLU A 490 5.12 22.21 6.41
C GLU A 490 6.11 21.03 6.52
N ASN A 491 5.59 19.83 6.82
CA ASN A 491 6.40 18.59 6.88
C ASN A 491 7.59 18.64 7.86
N THR A 492 7.50 19.46 8.91
CA THR A 492 8.45 19.51 10.04
C THR A 492 7.81 18.93 11.31
N ILE A 493 8.64 18.47 12.26
CA ILE A 493 8.14 17.93 13.54
C ILE A 493 7.35 19.00 14.31
N ALA A 494 7.77 20.27 14.23
CA ALA A 494 7.04 21.41 14.80
C ALA A 494 5.64 21.59 14.17
N SER A 495 5.53 21.45 12.85
CA SER A 495 4.26 21.51 12.11
C SER A 495 3.29 20.42 12.56
N LEU A 496 3.80 19.19 12.67
CA LEU A 496 3.02 18.03 13.10
C LEU A 496 2.59 18.15 14.57
N LYS A 497 3.49 18.53 15.48
CA LYS A 497 3.18 18.80 16.90
C LYS A 497 2.14 19.92 17.06
N ASN A 498 2.24 20.99 16.26
CA ASN A 498 1.30 22.11 16.30
C ASN A 498 -0.13 21.70 15.88
N ALA A 499 -0.30 20.97 14.77
CA ALA A 499 -1.64 20.51 14.40
C ALA A 499 -2.24 19.54 15.44
N ALA A 500 -1.42 18.64 15.97
CA ALA A 500 -1.83 17.71 17.02
C ALA A 500 -2.31 18.41 18.30
N SER A 501 -1.68 19.52 18.72
CA SER A 501 -2.10 20.25 19.94
C SER A 501 -3.40 21.05 19.78
N HIS A 502 -3.85 21.30 18.54
CA HIS A 502 -5.11 21.99 18.23
C HIS A 502 -6.25 21.01 17.86
N GLY A 503 -6.15 19.77 18.34
CA GLY A 503 -7.20 18.75 18.27
C GLY A 503 -7.20 17.85 17.04
N ALA A 504 -6.20 17.94 16.14
CA ALA A 504 -6.12 17.07 14.97
C ALA A 504 -6.05 15.58 15.39
N ALA A 505 -6.96 14.77 14.86
CA ALA A 505 -7.03 13.33 15.16
C ALA A 505 -5.90 12.58 14.46
N TYR A 506 -5.65 12.94 13.21
CA TYR A 506 -4.48 12.54 12.44
C TYR A 506 -3.65 13.77 12.07
N VAL A 507 -2.35 13.61 11.94
CA VAL A 507 -1.51 14.50 11.12
C VAL A 507 -1.18 13.78 9.83
N GLU A 508 -1.36 14.48 8.71
CA GLU A 508 -0.99 13.99 7.39
C GLU A 508 0.42 14.50 7.04
N PHE A 509 1.19 13.70 6.29
CA PHE A 509 2.47 14.11 5.72
C PHE A 509 2.97 13.18 4.60
N ASP A 510 3.84 13.73 3.76
CA ASP A 510 4.44 13.09 2.58
C ASP A 510 5.73 12.33 2.89
N VAL A 511 5.87 11.07 2.47
CA VAL A 511 7.08 10.25 2.60
C VAL A 511 7.65 9.86 1.25
N GLN A 512 8.97 10.03 1.10
CA GLN A 512 9.76 9.48 -0.01
C GLN A 512 11.15 9.01 0.45
N LEU A 513 11.96 8.43 -0.45
CA LEU A 513 13.33 8.00 -0.16
C LEU A 513 14.39 8.97 -0.68
N SER A 514 15.46 9.16 0.11
CA SER A 514 16.73 9.72 -0.36
C SER A 514 17.51 8.74 -1.23
N LYS A 515 18.61 9.20 -1.84
CA LYS A 515 19.54 8.39 -2.63
C LYS A 515 20.16 7.21 -1.86
N ASP A 516 20.41 7.41 -0.57
CA ASP A 516 20.88 6.41 0.39
C ASP A 516 19.73 5.67 1.10
N LEU A 517 18.53 5.72 0.51
CA LEU A 517 17.34 4.93 0.87
C LEU A 517 16.79 5.19 2.29
N VAL A 518 16.97 6.40 2.82
CA VAL A 518 16.36 6.82 4.09
C VAL A 518 14.95 7.37 3.82
N PRO A 519 13.89 6.84 4.47
CA PRO A 519 12.57 7.45 4.43
C PRO A 519 12.56 8.81 5.11
N LEU A 520 12.19 9.86 4.37
CA LEU A 520 12.19 11.25 4.81
C LEU A 520 10.87 11.93 4.47
N ILE A 521 10.50 12.92 5.28
CA ILE A 521 9.24 13.64 5.10
C ILE A 521 9.43 14.89 4.26
N TYR A 522 8.85 14.92 3.06
CA TYR A 522 8.91 16.04 2.12
C TYR A 522 7.97 15.82 0.92
N HIS A 523 7.27 16.87 0.48
CA HIS A 523 6.22 16.79 -0.53
C HIS A 523 6.75 16.61 -1.96
N ASP A 524 7.61 17.53 -2.42
CA ASP A 524 7.98 17.60 -3.84
C ASP A 524 8.98 16.50 -4.22
N LEU A 525 8.92 16.02 -5.46
CA LEU A 525 9.90 15.06 -5.99
C LEU A 525 11.29 15.69 -6.23
N THR A 526 11.35 17.03 -6.17
CA THR A 526 12.53 17.86 -6.43
C THR A 526 12.73 18.89 -5.32
N CYS A 527 13.97 19.36 -5.17
CA CYS A 527 14.33 20.46 -4.28
C CYS A 527 15.22 21.45 -5.02
N CYS A 528 15.24 22.70 -4.56
CA CYS A 528 15.96 23.77 -5.27
C CYS A 528 17.17 24.25 -4.46
N ILE A 529 18.34 24.23 -5.09
CA ILE A 529 19.60 24.69 -4.52
C ILE A 529 20.00 26.01 -5.19
N SER A 530 20.23 27.05 -4.39
CA SER A 530 20.78 28.32 -4.88
C SER A 530 22.30 28.25 -5.01
N MET A 531 22.84 28.57 -6.18
CA MET A 531 24.27 28.75 -6.43
C MET A 531 24.59 30.22 -6.73
N LYS A 532 25.70 30.73 -6.20
CA LYS A 532 26.21 32.08 -6.53
C LYS A 532 27.11 32.01 -7.76
N LYS A 533 26.91 32.88 -8.75
CA LYS A 533 27.82 32.96 -9.90
C LYS A 533 29.16 33.58 -9.50
N LYS A 534 30.27 33.02 -10.03
CA LYS A 534 31.65 33.46 -9.71
C LYS A 534 31.96 34.93 -10.03
N HIS A 535 31.15 35.59 -10.87
CA HIS A 535 31.42 36.95 -11.37
C HIS A 535 30.25 37.93 -11.18
N ASP A 536 29.16 37.49 -10.54
CA ASP A 536 28.01 38.33 -10.21
C ASP A 536 27.40 37.82 -8.90
N ALA A 537 27.68 38.54 -7.81
CA ALA A 537 27.35 38.14 -6.45
C ALA A 537 25.87 38.35 -6.08
N GLU A 538 25.12 39.12 -6.88
CA GLU A 538 23.68 39.34 -6.70
C GLU A 538 22.85 38.32 -7.50
N SER A 539 23.43 37.72 -8.55
CA SER A 539 22.80 36.63 -9.28
C SER A 539 22.81 35.29 -8.52
N LEU A 540 21.68 34.98 -7.87
CA LEU A 540 21.37 33.63 -7.39
C LEU A 540 20.75 32.82 -8.54
N GLU A 541 21.41 31.73 -8.93
CA GLU A 541 20.87 30.77 -9.88
C GLU A 541 20.30 29.57 -9.13
N LEU A 542 19.03 29.26 -9.37
CA LEU A 542 18.34 28.13 -8.75
C LEU A 542 18.47 26.90 -9.65
N PHE A 543 19.02 25.83 -9.09
CA PHE A 543 19.07 24.52 -9.73
C PHE A 543 18.11 23.57 -9.03
N GLU A 544 17.16 23.03 -9.78
CA GLU A 544 16.23 22.00 -9.35
C GLU A 544 16.92 20.62 -9.42
N ILE A 545 16.92 19.88 -8.33
CA ILE A 545 17.54 18.56 -8.19
C ILE A 545 16.53 17.57 -7.61
N PRO A 546 16.32 16.39 -8.23
CA PRO A 546 15.45 15.34 -7.68
C PRO A 546 15.91 14.89 -6.30
N VAL A 547 14.97 14.72 -5.36
CA VAL A 547 15.28 14.30 -3.97
C VAL A 547 15.98 12.93 -3.96
N LYS A 548 15.58 12.02 -4.86
CA LYS A 548 16.23 10.71 -5.08
C LYS A 548 17.71 10.77 -5.48
N GLU A 549 18.22 11.94 -5.91
CA GLU A 549 19.63 12.12 -6.29
C GLU A 549 20.50 12.70 -5.18
N LEU A 550 19.93 13.01 -4.02
CA LEU A 550 20.62 13.53 -2.84
C LEU A 550 20.55 12.54 -1.68
N THR A 551 21.63 12.40 -0.93
CA THR A 551 21.65 11.60 0.30
C THR A 551 20.91 12.32 1.44
N TYR A 552 20.45 11.59 2.45
CA TYR A 552 19.78 12.17 3.61
C TYR A 552 20.65 13.25 4.27
N ASN A 553 21.94 12.97 4.44
CA ASN A 553 22.91 13.93 4.98
C ASN A 553 23.11 15.17 4.08
N GLN A 554 22.97 15.06 2.75
CA GLN A 554 22.96 16.23 1.85
C GLN A 554 21.69 17.05 2.03
N LEU A 555 20.52 16.40 2.17
CA LEU A 555 19.24 17.05 2.37
C LEU A 555 19.19 17.80 3.71
N GLN A 556 19.71 17.23 4.81
CA GLN A 556 19.83 17.91 6.11
C GLN A 556 20.66 19.20 6.05
N LEU A 557 21.62 19.30 5.12
CA LEU A 557 22.49 20.48 4.95
C LEU A 557 21.86 21.57 4.06
N LEU A 558 20.71 21.32 3.42
CA LEU A 558 20.06 22.32 2.57
C LEU A 558 19.34 23.39 3.41
N LYS A 559 19.89 24.61 3.42
CA LYS A 559 19.14 25.83 3.76
C LYS A 559 18.10 26.13 2.67
N LEU A 560 17.03 25.34 2.64
CA LEU A 560 15.96 25.40 1.63
C LEU A 560 15.26 26.75 1.58
N THR A 561 15.53 27.52 0.51
CA THR A 561 14.68 28.61 0.02
C THR A 561 13.90 28.11 -1.20
N HIS A 562 12.57 28.17 -1.12
CA HIS A 562 11.68 27.53 -2.10
C HIS A 562 11.67 28.28 -3.45
N ALA A 563 11.78 27.57 -4.58
CA ALA A 563 11.88 28.23 -5.89
C ALA A 563 10.59 28.96 -6.32
N THR A 564 9.42 28.48 -5.89
CA THR A 564 8.16 29.20 -6.12
C THR A 564 8.06 30.43 -5.22
N ALA A 565 8.58 30.37 -3.99
CA ALA A 565 8.63 31.54 -3.10
C ALA A 565 9.55 32.64 -3.67
N LEU A 566 10.69 32.29 -4.28
CA LEU A 566 11.59 33.27 -4.91
C LEU A 566 11.03 33.93 -6.19
N LYS A 567 9.86 33.50 -6.70
CA LYS A 567 9.11 34.23 -7.73
C LYS A 567 8.23 35.35 -7.16
N LEU A 568 7.94 35.31 -5.85
CA LEU A 568 7.27 36.38 -5.11
C LEU A 568 8.33 37.11 -4.26
N LYS A 569 8.72 38.31 -4.70
CA LYS A 569 9.72 39.11 -3.99
C LYS A 569 9.19 39.59 -2.63
N ASP A 570 9.48 38.86 -1.55
CA ASP A 570 9.50 39.44 -0.21
C ASP A 570 10.49 38.74 0.75
N HIS A 571 10.81 39.47 1.81
CA HIS A 571 11.98 39.34 2.69
C HIS A 571 12.37 37.92 3.21
N PRO A 572 13.66 37.54 3.18
CA PRO A 572 14.15 36.36 3.89
C PRO A 572 14.27 36.62 5.40
N LEU A 573 13.62 35.80 6.23
CA LEU A 573 13.76 35.83 7.68
C LEU A 573 15.11 35.23 8.11
N SER A 574 15.91 36.00 8.86
CA SER A 574 17.14 35.53 9.48
C SER A 574 16.83 34.77 10.78
N VAL A 575 17.19 33.49 10.84
CA VAL A 575 17.20 32.70 12.08
C VAL A 575 18.66 32.49 12.50
N THR A 576 18.97 32.76 13.76
CA THR A 576 20.31 32.59 14.34
C THR A 576 20.65 31.13 14.56
N GLU A 577 21.93 30.80 14.47
CA GLU A 577 22.45 29.44 14.62
C GLU A 577 22.72 29.12 16.10
N ASP A 578 22.20 27.98 16.57
CA ASP A 578 22.57 27.31 17.82
C ASP A 578 22.68 25.80 17.50
N GLU A 579 23.66 25.11 18.08
CA GLU A 579 24.11 23.79 17.60
C GLU A 579 23.56 22.56 18.36
N ALA A 580 23.89 21.39 17.83
CA ALA A 580 23.89 20.07 18.48
C ALA A 580 22.57 19.33 18.71
N SER A 581 21.43 19.84 18.23
CA SER A 581 20.27 18.99 17.88
C SER A 581 19.58 19.48 16.60
N PRO A 582 19.08 18.58 15.74
CA PRO A 582 18.20 18.99 14.66
C PRO A 582 16.92 19.53 15.28
N SER A 583 16.64 20.82 15.04
CA SER A 583 15.46 21.50 15.55
C SER A 583 14.18 20.82 15.05
N ASP A 584 13.10 20.85 15.84
CA ASP A 584 11.76 20.43 15.40
C ASP A 584 11.32 21.17 14.11
N HIS A 585 11.93 22.33 13.79
CA HIS A 585 11.68 23.14 12.59
C HIS A 585 12.56 22.77 11.37
N CYS A 586 13.49 21.81 11.48
CA CYS A 586 14.34 21.39 10.37
C CYS A 586 13.51 20.67 9.27
N PRO A 587 13.79 20.93 7.97
CA PRO A 587 13.18 20.22 6.86
C PRO A 587 13.70 18.77 6.75
N PHE A 588 13.01 17.95 5.95
CA PHE A 588 13.39 16.57 5.67
C PHE A 588 13.60 15.66 6.90
N PRO A 589 12.80 15.73 7.99
CA PRO A 589 12.99 14.82 9.11
C PRO A 589 12.77 13.37 8.65
N SER A 590 13.54 12.41 9.18
CA SER A 590 13.32 11.00 8.84
C SER A 590 11.97 10.52 9.39
N LEU A 591 11.34 9.57 8.68
CA LEU A 591 10.08 8.97 9.12
C LEU A 591 10.20 8.31 10.50
N GLN A 592 11.35 7.68 10.79
CA GLN A 592 11.62 7.11 12.10
C GLN A 592 11.65 8.20 13.18
N THR A 593 12.38 9.29 12.97
CA THR A 593 12.46 10.41 13.92
C THR A 593 11.07 11.00 14.20
N VAL A 594 10.18 11.04 13.21
CA VAL A 594 8.82 11.55 13.38
C VAL A 594 7.90 10.57 14.11
N LEU A 595 8.02 9.25 13.84
CA LEU A 595 7.35 8.19 14.60
C LEU A 595 7.75 8.20 16.08
N GLU A 596 9.00 8.52 16.37
CA GLU A 596 9.57 8.64 17.73
C GLU A 596 9.22 9.97 18.43
N ALA A 597 9.19 11.10 17.70
CA ALA A 597 9.11 12.44 18.29
C ALA A 597 7.69 12.96 18.57
N LEU A 598 6.64 12.32 18.06
CA LEU A 598 5.24 12.68 18.36
C LEU A 598 4.60 11.72 19.38
N PRO A 599 3.70 12.21 20.27
CA PRO A 599 2.92 11.35 21.16
C PRO A 599 2.14 10.25 20.41
N GLU A 600 2.13 9.02 20.94
CA GLU A 600 1.56 7.81 20.29
C GLU A 600 0.03 7.85 20.07
N ASP A 601 -0.66 8.72 20.82
CA ASP A 601 -2.10 8.95 20.72
C ASP A 601 -2.50 9.77 19.47
N VAL A 602 -1.57 10.53 18.89
CA VAL A 602 -1.73 11.23 17.60
C VAL A 602 -1.64 10.23 16.45
N GLY A 603 -2.70 10.13 15.64
CA GLY A 603 -2.68 9.29 14.45
C GLY A 603 -1.82 9.89 13.33
N PHE A 604 -1.26 9.06 12.45
CA PHE A 604 -0.59 9.52 11.21
C PHE A 604 -1.39 9.10 9.97
N ASN A 605 -1.53 10.00 8.99
CA ASN A 605 -1.91 9.67 7.62
C ASN A 605 -0.68 9.84 6.73
N ILE A 606 -0.09 8.73 6.30
CA ILE A 606 1.21 8.72 5.64
C ILE A 606 0.98 8.63 4.13
N GLU A 607 1.20 9.73 3.39
CA GLU A 607 1.22 9.65 1.93
C GLU A 607 2.56 9.08 1.47
N ILE A 608 2.56 7.91 0.85
CA ILE A 608 3.74 7.37 0.15
C ILE A 608 3.76 7.99 -1.26
N LYS A 609 4.61 9.00 -1.44
CA LYS A 609 4.80 9.68 -2.72
C LYS A 609 5.42 8.73 -3.75
N TRP A 610 4.98 8.85 -4.99
CA TRP A 610 5.47 8.11 -6.16
C TRP A 610 5.34 9.01 -7.40
N ILE A 611 5.98 8.64 -8.52
CA ILE A 611 5.86 9.41 -9.77
C ILE A 611 4.64 8.94 -10.57
N CYS A 612 3.72 9.85 -10.91
CA CYS A 612 2.64 9.53 -11.82
C CYS A 612 2.98 9.98 -13.25
N HIS A 613 2.33 9.35 -14.23
CA HIS A 613 2.40 9.72 -15.64
C HIS A 613 1.15 10.50 -16.02
N GLN A 614 1.31 11.68 -16.61
CA GLN A 614 0.24 12.56 -17.06
C GLN A 614 -0.17 12.19 -18.49
N LYS A 615 -1.43 12.44 -18.86
CA LYS A 615 -2.01 12.01 -20.14
C LYS A 615 -1.38 12.67 -21.38
N ASP A 616 -0.70 13.79 -21.21
CA ASP A 616 0.08 14.47 -22.26
C ASP A 616 1.48 13.85 -22.50
N GLY A 617 1.89 12.90 -21.66
CA GLY A 617 3.18 12.21 -21.73
C GLY A 617 4.21 12.68 -20.69
N ILE A 618 3.92 13.71 -19.88
CA ILE A 618 4.84 14.22 -18.86
C ILE A 618 4.84 13.33 -17.61
N TRP A 619 6.01 13.13 -17.00
CA TRP A 619 6.15 12.49 -15.69
C TRP A 619 6.38 13.54 -14.61
N ASP A 620 5.85 13.31 -13.41
CA ASP A 620 5.99 14.26 -12.30
C ASP A 620 7.47 14.51 -11.94
N GLY A 621 7.79 15.77 -11.58
CA GLY A 621 9.17 16.22 -11.39
C GLY A 621 10.06 16.10 -12.65
N ASN A 622 9.47 15.88 -13.83
CA ASN A 622 10.15 15.48 -15.07
C ASN A 622 10.97 14.17 -14.94
N LEU A 623 10.58 13.27 -14.02
CA LEU A 623 11.33 12.06 -13.69
C LEU A 623 10.95 10.87 -14.59
N SER A 624 11.73 10.62 -15.63
CA SER A 624 11.56 9.44 -16.50
C SER A 624 11.96 8.09 -15.87
N THR A 625 12.53 8.11 -14.66
CA THR A 625 12.89 6.92 -13.86
C THR A 625 12.82 7.21 -12.36
N TYR A 626 12.44 6.20 -11.57
CA TYR A 626 12.38 6.26 -10.10
C TYR A 626 13.02 5.01 -9.48
N PHE A 627 12.76 4.76 -8.19
CA PHE A 627 13.21 3.55 -7.48
C PHE A 627 12.51 2.28 -7.98
N ASP A 628 13.00 1.11 -7.56
CA ASP A 628 12.24 -0.14 -7.66
C ASP A 628 11.08 -0.16 -6.66
N MET A 629 9.88 -0.56 -7.10
CA MET A 629 8.68 -0.48 -6.26
C MET A 629 8.69 -1.46 -5.08
N ASN A 630 9.20 -2.68 -5.22
CA ASN A 630 9.29 -3.60 -4.08
C ASN A 630 10.29 -3.06 -3.05
N SER A 631 11.49 -2.66 -3.48
CA SER A 631 12.50 -2.09 -2.57
C SER A 631 12.02 -0.81 -1.88
N TYR A 632 11.34 0.08 -2.61
CA TYR A 632 10.83 1.35 -2.09
C TYR A 632 9.76 1.14 -1.01
N LEU A 633 8.76 0.31 -1.29
CA LEU A 633 7.69 0.01 -0.34
C LEU A 633 8.21 -0.79 0.86
N ASP A 634 9.10 -1.76 0.66
CA ASP A 634 9.63 -2.57 1.76
C ASP A 634 10.37 -1.73 2.80
N ILE A 635 11.20 -0.77 2.36
CA ILE A 635 11.96 0.08 3.26
C ILE A 635 11.05 1.00 4.07
N ILE A 636 10.06 1.63 3.43
CA ILE A 636 9.09 2.50 4.10
C ILE A 636 8.21 1.68 5.05
N LEU A 637 7.64 0.56 4.60
CA LEU A 637 6.75 -0.29 5.40
C LEU A 637 7.48 -0.94 6.58
N LYS A 638 8.75 -1.35 6.47
CA LYS A 638 9.56 -1.81 7.61
C LYS A 638 9.65 -0.74 8.69
N VAL A 639 10.00 0.49 8.34
CA VAL A 639 10.10 1.61 9.30
C VAL A 639 8.76 1.87 9.99
N ILE A 640 7.65 1.86 9.25
CA ILE A 640 6.30 2.05 9.81
C ILE A 640 5.90 0.87 10.73
N LEU A 641 6.09 -0.37 10.29
CA LEU A 641 5.66 -1.56 11.03
C LEU A 641 6.47 -1.77 12.33
N GLN A 642 7.76 -1.44 12.31
CA GLN A 642 8.67 -1.60 13.45
C GLN A 642 8.57 -0.46 14.48
N ASN A 643 8.48 0.80 14.05
CA ASN A 643 8.64 1.95 14.95
C ASN A 643 7.33 2.64 15.39
N ALA A 644 6.19 2.25 14.83
CA ALA A 644 4.90 2.88 15.16
C ALA A 644 4.22 2.39 16.45
N GLY A 645 4.62 1.24 17.00
CA GLY A 645 3.98 0.67 18.19
C GLY A 645 2.47 0.44 18.02
N MET A 646 1.68 1.10 18.87
CA MET A 646 0.21 1.09 18.90
C MET A 646 -0.42 2.31 18.22
N ARG A 647 0.39 3.20 17.60
CA ARG A 647 -0.09 4.40 16.88
C ARG A 647 -1.11 4.01 15.80
N ARG A 648 -2.18 4.81 15.70
CA ARG A 648 -3.15 4.71 14.59
C ARG A 648 -2.52 5.26 13.32
N ILE A 649 -2.40 4.44 12.29
CA ILE A 649 -1.86 4.84 10.99
C ILE A 649 -2.89 4.55 9.92
N VAL A 650 -3.02 5.49 8.98
CA VAL A 650 -3.57 5.29 7.65
C VAL A 650 -2.42 5.51 6.66
N ILE A 651 -2.36 4.72 5.59
CA ILE A 651 -1.39 4.92 4.50
C ILE A 651 -2.17 5.32 3.25
N SER A 652 -1.63 6.24 2.44
CA SER A 652 -2.26 6.66 1.19
C SER A 652 -1.24 6.86 0.06
N SER A 653 -1.71 6.84 -1.19
CA SER A 653 -0.93 7.26 -2.36
C SER A 653 -1.86 7.60 -3.53
N PHE A 654 -1.42 8.47 -4.43
CA PHE A 654 -2.06 8.71 -5.73
C PHE A 654 -1.79 7.60 -6.73
N ASP A 655 -0.73 6.80 -6.52
CA ASP A 655 -0.41 5.69 -7.39
C ASP A 655 -1.17 4.42 -6.98
N ALA A 656 -1.89 3.85 -7.95
CA ALA A 656 -2.73 2.68 -7.74
C ALA A 656 -1.93 1.39 -7.57
N ASP A 657 -0.73 1.26 -8.17
CA ASP A 657 0.14 0.10 -7.98
C ASP A 657 0.84 0.15 -6.62
N VAL A 658 1.19 1.33 -6.13
CA VAL A 658 1.61 1.56 -4.74
C VAL A 658 0.52 1.14 -3.77
N CYS A 659 -0.73 1.55 -3.97
CA CYS A 659 -1.84 1.16 -3.09
C CYS A 659 -2.07 -0.36 -3.07
N THR A 660 -2.06 -1.01 -4.24
CA THR A 660 -2.11 -2.47 -4.37
C THR A 660 -0.92 -3.11 -3.65
N GLY A 661 0.31 -2.64 -3.91
CA GLY A 661 1.53 -3.13 -3.29
C GLY A 661 1.49 -3.07 -1.76
N ILE A 662 1.00 -1.97 -1.18
CA ILE A 662 0.85 -1.83 0.28
C ILE A 662 -0.21 -2.80 0.82
N ARG A 663 -1.36 -2.98 0.15
CA ARG A 663 -2.41 -3.92 0.59
C ARG A 663 -1.96 -5.38 0.51
N HIS A 664 -1.11 -5.71 -0.45
CA HIS A 664 -0.58 -7.06 -0.65
C HIS A 664 0.68 -7.34 0.21
N LYS A 665 1.44 -6.33 0.61
CA LYS A 665 2.66 -6.49 1.45
C LYS A 665 2.41 -6.59 2.96
N GLN A 666 1.33 -5.99 3.47
CA GLN A 666 1.06 -5.98 4.92
C GLN A 666 -0.44 -6.08 5.25
N ASN A 667 -0.73 -6.44 6.50
CA ASN A 667 -2.08 -6.75 6.99
C ASN A 667 -2.53 -5.87 8.18
N LYS A 668 -1.69 -4.97 8.70
CA LYS A 668 -1.92 -4.25 9.97
C LYS A 668 -2.66 -2.92 9.77
N TYR A 669 -2.29 -2.14 8.76
CA TYR A 669 -2.78 -0.78 8.56
C TYR A 669 -3.69 -0.64 7.34
N PRO A 670 -4.73 0.21 7.41
CA PRO A 670 -5.59 0.53 6.28
C PRO A 670 -4.90 1.39 5.21
N VAL A 671 -5.40 1.25 3.98
CA VAL A 671 -4.96 2.02 2.82
C VAL A 671 -6.12 2.87 2.29
N LEU A 672 -5.87 4.16 2.02
CA LEU A 672 -6.77 5.05 1.27
C LEU A 672 -6.14 5.41 -0.08
N PHE A 673 -6.85 5.19 -1.18
CA PHE A 673 -6.40 5.64 -2.49
C PHE A 673 -6.70 7.14 -2.68
N LEU A 674 -5.67 7.94 -2.99
CA LEU A 674 -5.83 9.36 -3.30
C LEU A 674 -6.25 9.52 -4.76
N THR A 675 -7.17 10.45 -5.01
CA THR A 675 -7.51 10.87 -6.38
C THR A 675 -7.83 12.36 -6.42
N GLN A 676 -7.41 13.00 -7.52
CA GLN A 676 -7.83 14.35 -7.88
C GLN A 676 -9.26 14.41 -8.46
N GLY A 677 -9.89 13.25 -8.67
CA GLY A 677 -11.19 13.14 -9.33
C GLY A 677 -11.14 13.74 -10.74
N LYS A 678 -12.23 14.40 -11.14
CA LYS A 678 -12.20 15.35 -12.26
C LYS A 678 -11.93 16.75 -11.74
N SER A 679 -10.81 17.34 -12.16
CA SER A 679 -10.32 18.65 -11.74
C SER A 679 -9.99 19.52 -12.95
N ASP A 680 -10.26 20.82 -12.85
CA ASP A 680 -9.78 21.84 -13.80
C ASP A 680 -8.41 22.44 -13.37
N ALA A 681 -7.93 22.11 -12.16
CA ALA A 681 -6.67 22.59 -11.59
C ALA A 681 -5.49 21.63 -11.80
N TYR A 682 -5.74 20.32 -11.90
CA TYR A 682 -4.72 19.28 -12.03
C TYR A 682 -4.77 18.56 -13.39
N PRO A 683 -3.62 18.23 -14.02
CA PRO A 683 -3.58 17.55 -15.31
C PRO A 683 -4.11 16.11 -15.20
N GLU A 684 -4.90 15.65 -16.17
CA GLU A 684 -5.48 14.30 -16.13
C GLU A 684 -4.38 13.22 -16.22
N LEU A 685 -4.43 12.26 -15.30
CA LEU A 685 -3.45 11.18 -15.20
C LEU A 685 -3.65 10.11 -16.28
N MET A 686 -2.56 9.45 -16.67
CA MET A 686 -2.58 8.39 -17.68
C MET A 686 -3.36 7.15 -17.19
N ASP A 687 -3.27 6.81 -15.90
CA ASP A 687 -3.88 5.60 -15.32
C ASP A 687 -5.39 5.71 -15.14
N LEU A 688 -6.15 4.83 -15.80
CA LEU A 688 -7.62 4.81 -15.76
C LEU A 688 -8.18 4.73 -14.34
N ARG A 689 -7.52 4.02 -13.42
CA ARG A 689 -7.98 3.82 -12.04
C ARG A 689 -8.04 5.13 -11.24
N SER A 690 -7.29 6.15 -11.68
CA SER A 690 -7.12 7.43 -10.98
C SER A 690 -7.97 8.59 -11.51
N ARG A 691 -8.47 8.52 -12.76
CA ARG A 691 -9.05 9.65 -13.51
C ARG A 691 -10.42 10.15 -13.07
N SER A 692 -11.15 9.40 -12.24
CA SER A 692 -12.47 9.84 -11.77
C SER A 692 -12.81 9.28 -10.40
N THR A 693 -13.61 10.01 -9.63
CA THR A 693 -14.06 9.54 -8.32
C THR A 693 -14.84 8.21 -8.39
N PRO A 694 -15.72 7.95 -9.39
CA PRO A 694 -16.37 6.64 -9.57
C PRO A 694 -15.44 5.45 -9.87
N ILE A 695 -14.41 5.64 -10.70
CA ILE A 695 -13.45 4.55 -10.98
C ILE A 695 -12.51 4.32 -9.79
N ALA A 696 -12.10 5.38 -9.09
CA ALA A 696 -11.35 5.30 -7.83
C ALA A 696 -12.13 4.56 -6.73
N MET A 697 -13.42 4.87 -6.55
CA MET A 697 -14.33 4.14 -5.64
C MET A 697 -14.41 2.65 -5.99
N SER A 698 -14.37 2.31 -7.27
CA SER A 698 -14.50 0.92 -7.73
C SER A 698 -13.17 0.17 -7.56
N PHE A 699 -12.05 0.78 -7.94
CA PHE A 699 -10.69 0.27 -7.70
C PHE A 699 -10.46 -0.04 -6.21
N ALA A 700 -10.76 0.91 -5.31
CA ALA A 700 -10.57 0.72 -3.87
C ALA A 700 -11.48 -0.39 -3.27
N GLN A 701 -12.64 -0.61 -3.87
CA GLN A 701 -13.54 -1.73 -3.52
C GLN A 701 -13.00 -3.09 -4.00
N PHE A 702 -12.32 -3.14 -5.16
CA PHE A 702 -11.84 -4.37 -5.77
C PHE A 702 -10.43 -4.80 -5.33
N GLU A 703 -9.54 -3.87 -5.01
CA GLU A 703 -8.24 -4.17 -4.36
C GLU A 703 -8.34 -4.16 -2.83
N ASP A 704 -9.55 -4.30 -2.29
CA ASP A 704 -9.78 -4.55 -0.86
C ASP A 704 -9.14 -3.50 0.08
N LEU A 705 -9.14 -2.23 -0.33
CA LEU A 705 -8.64 -1.09 0.45
C LEU A 705 -9.68 -0.64 1.52
N LEU A 706 -9.34 0.35 2.37
CA LEU A 706 -10.29 0.90 3.34
C LEU A 706 -11.27 1.91 2.68
N GLY A 707 -10.78 2.67 1.71
CA GLY A 707 -11.52 3.82 1.18
C GLY A 707 -10.72 4.65 0.19
N ILE A 708 -11.22 5.86 -0.09
CA ILE A 708 -10.57 6.84 -0.97
C ILE A 708 -10.54 8.25 -0.36
N ASN A 709 -9.62 9.06 -0.87
CA ASN A 709 -9.35 10.42 -0.41
C ASN A 709 -9.35 11.39 -1.62
N VAL A 710 -10.37 12.23 -1.73
CA VAL A 710 -10.73 12.92 -2.99
C VAL A 710 -10.46 14.43 -2.92
N HIS A 711 -10.02 15.02 -4.04
CA HIS A 711 -9.89 16.47 -4.13
C HIS A 711 -11.25 17.17 -4.00
N THR A 712 -11.30 18.18 -3.14
CA THR A 712 -12.57 18.76 -2.68
C THR A 712 -13.34 19.51 -3.78
N GLU A 713 -12.66 19.96 -4.83
CA GLU A 713 -13.28 20.55 -6.04
C GLU A 713 -14.30 19.61 -6.71
N ASP A 714 -13.92 18.35 -6.99
CA ASP A 714 -14.82 17.36 -7.59
C ASP A 714 -15.95 16.99 -6.62
N LEU A 715 -15.62 16.93 -5.32
CA LEU A 715 -16.57 16.59 -4.27
C LEU A 715 -17.65 17.67 -4.04
N LEU A 716 -17.29 18.95 -4.12
CA LEU A 716 -18.25 20.06 -4.03
C LEU A 716 -19.14 20.16 -5.27
N ARG A 717 -18.66 19.72 -6.44
CA ARG A 717 -19.50 19.52 -7.64
C ARG A 717 -20.42 18.31 -7.52
N HIS A 718 -19.98 17.25 -6.85
CA HIS A 718 -20.63 15.94 -6.84
C HIS A 718 -20.83 15.34 -5.42
N PRO A 719 -21.54 16.02 -4.50
CA PRO A 719 -21.70 15.57 -3.11
C PRO A 719 -22.41 14.22 -2.95
N GLN A 720 -23.08 13.71 -3.99
CA GLN A 720 -23.62 12.35 -4.03
C GLN A 720 -22.55 11.26 -3.85
N TYR A 721 -21.28 11.50 -4.23
CA TYR A 721 -20.20 10.53 -4.09
C TYR A 721 -19.94 10.12 -2.62
N ILE A 722 -20.30 10.95 -1.63
CA ILE A 722 -20.23 10.60 -0.20
C ILE A 722 -21.17 9.44 0.13
N LYS A 723 -22.39 9.46 -0.45
CA LYS A 723 -23.40 8.41 -0.26
C LYS A 723 -23.07 7.15 -1.05
N GLU A 724 -22.53 7.32 -2.26
CA GLU A 724 -22.06 6.22 -3.09
C GLU A 724 -20.90 5.46 -2.45
N THR A 725 -19.85 6.16 -1.98
CA THR A 725 -18.71 5.57 -1.28
C THR A 725 -19.15 4.74 -0.08
N LYS A 726 -20.05 5.28 0.76
CA LYS A 726 -20.58 4.57 1.93
C LYS A 726 -21.47 3.38 1.55
N SER A 727 -22.24 3.44 0.46
CA SER A 727 -22.99 2.29 -0.06
C SER A 727 -22.10 1.15 -0.59
N LYS A 728 -20.89 1.47 -1.03
CA LYS A 728 -19.83 0.51 -1.38
C LYS A 728 -19.09 -0.08 -0.17
N GLY A 729 -19.40 0.39 1.05
CA GLY A 729 -18.74 -0.03 2.29
C GLY A 729 -17.39 0.63 2.54
N LEU A 730 -17.06 1.70 1.81
CA LEU A 730 -15.77 2.39 1.85
C LEU A 730 -15.82 3.63 2.77
N VAL A 731 -14.65 3.96 3.32
CA VAL A 731 -14.39 5.21 4.06
C VAL A 731 -14.11 6.35 3.08
N PHE A 732 -14.57 7.58 3.38
CA PHE A 732 -14.42 8.72 2.48
C PHE A 732 -13.78 9.94 3.14
N PHE A 733 -12.60 10.32 2.64
CA PHE A 733 -11.87 11.53 3.04
C PHE A 733 -11.86 12.56 1.90
N CYS A 734 -11.58 13.83 2.22
CA CYS A 734 -11.23 14.82 1.21
C CYS A 734 -10.10 15.76 1.64
N TRP A 735 -9.45 16.35 0.64
CA TRP A 735 -8.28 17.23 0.74
C TRP A 735 -8.34 18.38 -0.28
N GLY A 736 -7.38 19.31 -0.22
CA GLY A 736 -7.23 20.43 -1.17
C GLY A 736 -7.77 21.77 -0.64
N ASP A 737 -7.40 22.87 -1.29
CA ASP A 737 -7.56 24.24 -0.77
C ASP A 737 -9.01 24.61 -0.38
N ASP A 738 -10.03 24.07 -1.04
CA ASP A 738 -11.44 24.29 -0.70
C ASP A 738 -11.81 23.85 0.73
N THR A 739 -11.04 22.91 1.33
CA THR A 739 -11.20 22.50 2.73
C THR A 739 -10.75 23.56 3.73
N ASN A 740 -9.99 24.57 3.30
CA ASN A 740 -9.53 25.65 4.17
C ASN A 740 -10.66 26.64 4.52
N ASP A 741 -11.75 26.65 3.75
CA ASP A 741 -12.97 27.41 4.07
C ASP A 741 -13.83 26.68 5.14
N PRO A 742 -14.09 27.29 6.33
CA PRO A 742 -14.98 26.71 7.34
C PRO A 742 -16.42 26.47 6.85
N GLU A 743 -16.90 27.24 5.87
CA GLU A 743 -18.23 27.07 5.28
C GLU A 743 -18.31 25.76 4.48
N ASN A 744 -17.28 25.45 3.68
CA ASN A 744 -17.16 24.18 2.98
C ASN A 744 -16.96 23.01 3.94
N ARG A 745 -16.09 23.14 4.96
CA ARG A 745 -15.96 22.10 6.01
C ARG A 745 -17.30 21.80 6.66
N ARG A 746 -18.13 22.82 6.98
CA ARG A 746 -19.45 22.58 7.59
C ARG A 746 -20.37 21.77 6.67
N LYS A 747 -20.50 22.13 5.39
CA LYS A 747 -21.30 21.36 4.40
C LYS A 747 -20.83 19.91 4.28
N LEU A 748 -19.51 19.68 4.24
CA LEU A 748 -18.93 18.34 4.16
C LEU A 748 -19.21 17.50 5.42
N ARG A 749 -19.21 18.14 6.61
CA ARG A 749 -19.67 17.49 7.85
C ARG A 749 -21.17 17.21 7.86
N GLU A 750 -22.00 18.10 7.31
CA GLU A 750 -23.45 17.90 7.14
C GLU A 750 -23.75 16.71 6.19
N TYR A 751 -22.97 16.54 5.12
CA TYR A 751 -23.01 15.35 4.26
C TYR A 751 -22.39 14.08 4.88
N SER A 752 -21.86 14.16 6.10
CA SER A 752 -21.30 13.04 6.88
C SER A 752 -20.04 12.39 6.28
N ILE A 753 -19.10 13.18 5.74
CA ILE A 753 -17.75 12.71 5.35
C ILE A 753 -17.01 12.04 6.54
N ASP A 754 -16.05 11.13 6.30
CA ASP A 754 -15.34 10.44 7.39
C ASP A 754 -14.07 11.16 7.85
N GLY A 755 -13.41 11.91 6.96
CA GLY A 755 -12.21 12.69 7.26
C GLY A 755 -12.08 13.97 6.43
N LEU A 756 -11.51 15.01 7.03
CA LEU A 756 -11.24 16.32 6.45
C LEU A 756 -9.75 16.65 6.63
N ILE A 757 -8.99 16.69 5.54
CA ILE A 757 -7.58 17.11 5.51
C ILE A 757 -7.52 18.58 5.13
N TYR A 758 -7.03 19.44 6.03
CA TYR A 758 -6.95 20.89 5.80
C TYR A 758 -5.76 21.57 6.50
N ASP A 759 -5.42 22.77 6.04
CA ASP A 759 -4.35 23.60 6.60
C ASP A 759 -4.82 24.35 7.86
N ARG A 760 -3.86 24.79 8.69
CA ARG A 760 -4.07 25.83 9.72
C ARG A 760 -5.23 25.54 10.68
N ILE A 761 -5.31 24.30 11.19
CA ILE A 761 -6.27 23.89 12.22
C ILE A 761 -6.26 24.87 13.42
N TYR A 762 -5.08 25.39 13.77
CA TYR A 762 -4.85 26.37 14.84
C TYR A 762 -5.53 27.74 14.65
N ASP A 763 -5.91 28.15 13.43
CA ASP A 763 -6.64 29.42 13.21
C ASP A 763 -8.15 29.26 13.52
N TRP A 764 -8.64 28.02 13.73
CA TRP A 764 -10.06 27.70 13.96
C TRP A 764 -10.33 27.00 15.30
N ASN A 765 -9.40 26.17 15.74
CA ASN A 765 -9.43 25.44 16.99
C ASN A 765 -8.40 26.06 17.97
N PRO A 766 -8.74 26.30 19.25
CA PRO A 766 -7.72 26.54 20.28
C PRO A 766 -6.95 25.25 20.60
N GLU A 767 -5.92 25.34 21.46
CA GLU A 767 -5.27 24.14 22.00
C GLU A 767 -6.29 23.26 22.75
N GLN A 768 -6.45 22.02 22.32
CA GLN A 768 -7.45 21.08 22.83
C GLN A 768 -7.05 19.62 22.54
N PRO A 769 -7.44 18.66 23.40
CA PRO A 769 -7.16 17.25 23.15
C PRO A 769 -7.88 16.75 21.89
N ASN A 770 -7.22 15.89 21.13
CA ASN A 770 -7.82 15.26 19.96
C ASN A 770 -8.86 14.18 20.36
N ILE A 771 -9.69 13.75 19.40
CA ILE A 771 -10.77 12.78 19.68
C ILE A 771 -10.26 11.44 20.22
N PHE A 772 -9.06 10.99 19.87
CA PHE A 772 -8.50 9.74 20.37
C PHE A 772 -8.07 9.85 21.84
N GLN A 773 -7.52 11.00 22.24
CA GLN A 773 -7.25 11.34 23.64
C GLN A 773 -8.54 11.38 24.44
N VAL A 774 -9.60 12.01 23.92
CA VAL A 774 -10.93 12.04 24.56
C VAL A 774 -11.51 10.63 24.71
N GLU A 775 -11.48 9.81 23.65
CA GLU A 775 -11.92 8.40 23.70
C GLU A 775 -11.14 7.56 24.74
N GLN A 776 -9.83 7.78 24.85
CA GLN A 776 -8.97 7.09 25.81
C GLN A 776 -9.25 7.55 27.26
N MET A 777 -9.43 8.86 27.49
CA MET A 777 -9.83 9.40 28.79
C MET A 777 -11.21 8.90 29.23
N GLU A 778 -12.17 8.82 28.31
CA GLU A 778 -13.49 8.24 28.58
C GLU A 778 -13.41 6.75 28.93
N ARG A 779 -12.57 5.98 28.22
CA ARG A 779 -12.36 4.56 28.51
C ARG A 779 -11.78 4.37 29.92
N LEU A 780 -10.71 5.08 30.25
CA LEU A 780 -10.08 5.04 31.57
C LEU A 780 -11.05 5.45 32.70
N LYS A 781 -11.92 6.44 32.47
CA LYS A 781 -12.99 6.84 33.41
C LYS A 781 -14.04 5.75 33.65
N LYS A 782 -14.21 4.79 32.74
CA LYS A 782 -15.15 3.66 32.86
C LYS A 782 -14.48 2.41 33.47
N GLU A 783 -13.19 2.22 33.25
CA GLU A 783 -12.40 1.08 33.76
C GLU A 783 -11.85 1.28 35.18
N LEU A 784 -11.65 2.53 35.63
CA LEU A 784 -11.11 2.84 36.96
C LEU A 784 -12.21 2.96 38.04
N PRO A 785 -12.01 2.39 39.24
CA PRO A 785 -12.89 2.65 40.39
C PRO A 785 -12.96 4.13 40.75
N ALA A 786 -14.16 4.63 41.08
CA ALA A 786 -14.41 6.04 41.39
C ALA A 786 -13.52 6.59 42.52
N GLU A 787 -13.06 5.74 43.45
CA GLU A 787 -12.16 6.12 44.53
C GLU A 787 -10.71 6.37 44.08
N MET A 788 -10.27 5.77 42.97
CA MET A 788 -8.97 6.06 42.37
C MET A 788 -9.00 7.38 41.59
N LEU A 789 -10.08 7.61 40.83
CA LEU A 789 -10.28 8.88 40.11
C LEU A 789 -10.35 10.09 41.06
N ARG A 790 -10.88 9.91 42.28
CA ARG A 790 -10.87 10.93 43.35
C ARG A 790 -9.50 11.15 44.01
N LYS A 791 -8.51 10.27 43.80
CA LYS A 791 -7.18 10.33 44.44
C LYS A 791 -6.05 10.71 43.48
N CYS A 792 -6.31 10.86 42.17
CA CYS A 792 -5.29 11.34 41.25
C CYS A 792 -5.12 12.87 41.36
N LEU A 793 -3.89 13.32 41.61
CA LEU A 793 -3.49 14.74 41.53
C LEU A 793 -3.20 15.19 40.09
N CYS A 794 -3.46 14.33 39.10
CA CYS A 794 -3.37 14.64 37.68
C CYS A 794 -4.56 15.53 37.22
N PRO A 795 -4.41 16.35 36.15
CA PRO A 795 -5.40 17.36 35.73
C PRO A 795 -6.68 16.80 35.06
N ILE A 796 -7.14 15.61 35.45
CA ILE A 796 -8.32 14.93 34.88
C ILE A 796 -9.65 15.64 35.18
N ASN A 797 -9.70 16.48 36.23
CA ASN A 797 -10.93 17.01 36.83
C ASN A 797 -11.29 18.47 36.48
N GLN A 798 -10.54 19.18 35.62
CA GLN A 798 -10.93 20.54 35.19
C GLN A 798 -11.93 20.57 34.02
N PHE A 799 -12.05 19.49 33.25
CA PHE A 799 -12.84 19.46 32.01
C PHE A 799 -14.31 19.01 32.19
N VAL A 800 -14.99 19.41 33.27
CA VAL A 800 -16.46 19.37 33.37
C VAL A 800 -16.99 20.53 34.23
N CYS A 801 -17.50 21.59 33.61
CA CYS A 801 -18.43 22.52 34.26
C CYS A 801 -19.36 23.19 33.24
N GLY A 802 -20.31 22.42 32.71
CA GLY A 802 -21.36 22.90 31.81
C GLY A 802 -22.57 23.52 32.54
N SER A 803 -22.35 24.38 33.53
CA SER A 803 -23.44 25.03 34.28
C SER A 803 -23.06 26.38 34.87
N ALA A 804 -23.62 27.45 34.30
CA ALA A 804 -23.44 28.81 34.79
C ALA A 804 -24.31 29.11 36.04
N PHE A 805 -24.01 28.48 37.18
CA PHE A 805 -24.47 28.93 38.51
C PHE A 805 -23.66 28.29 39.66
N CYS A 806 -22.55 28.92 40.05
CA CYS A 806 -22.00 28.80 41.40
C CYS A 806 -21.14 30.03 41.75
N MET A 807 -21.54 30.81 42.76
CA MET A 807 -20.75 31.91 43.31
C MET A 807 -20.35 31.59 44.76
N ARG A 808 -19.23 32.20 45.20
CA ARG A 808 -18.69 32.18 46.59
C ARG A 808 -18.06 30.82 46.98
N SER A 809 -16.99 30.76 47.76
CA SER A 809 -16.02 31.79 48.20
C SER A 809 -14.77 31.09 48.77
N PRO A 810 -13.56 31.68 48.68
CA PRO A 810 -12.35 31.01 49.15
C PRO A 810 -12.22 31.00 50.69
N SER A 811 -11.95 29.84 51.28
CA SER A 811 -11.58 29.70 52.70
C SER A 811 -10.12 29.24 52.83
N THR A 812 -9.33 30.13 53.42
CA THR A 812 -7.90 30.03 53.75
C THR A 812 -7.44 28.72 54.42
N VAL A 813 -6.25 28.26 54.03
CA VAL A 813 -5.30 27.58 54.93
C VAL A 813 -3.97 28.34 54.84
N GLY A 814 -3.37 28.67 55.98
CA GLY A 814 -2.26 29.64 56.06
C GLY A 814 -0.87 29.05 55.80
N ALA A 815 0.03 29.90 55.32
CA ALA A 815 1.47 29.68 55.40
C ALA A 815 2.05 30.35 56.67
N TYR A 816 3.14 29.81 57.21
CA TYR A 816 3.85 30.40 58.35
C TYR A 816 4.52 31.72 57.92
N GLY A 817 4.43 32.74 58.77
CA GLY A 817 4.98 34.06 58.50
C GLY A 817 6.46 34.20 58.87
N ILE A 818 7.11 35.18 58.25
CA ILE A 818 8.25 35.90 58.82
C ILE A 818 7.86 37.39 58.81
N ASP A 819 8.16 38.07 59.90
CA ASP A 819 7.77 39.45 60.17
C ASP A 819 8.93 40.40 59.86
N GLN A 820 8.70 41.42 59.02
CA GLN A 820 9.21 42.78 59.27
C GLN A 820 8.71 43.86 58.28
N GLN A 821 8.60 45.04 58.87
CA GLN A 821 8.40 46.39 58.35
C GLN A 821 9.41 46.75 57.21
N GLN A 822 9.24 47.80 56.38
CA GLN A 822 8.42 49.02 56.54
C GLN A 822 8.09 49.69 55.18
N GLN A 823 7.37 50.82 55.25
CA GLN A 823 7.01 51.81 54.21
C GLN A 823 8.14 52.11 53.19
N VAL A 824 7.86 52.56 51.94
CA VAL A 824 6.75 53.39 51.44
C VAL A 824 6.08 52.79 50.20
#